data_AF-A0A1G5BBX8-F1
#
_entry.id   AF-A0A1G5BBX8-F1
#
_cell.length_a   1.000
_cell.length_b   1.000
_cell.length_c   1.000
_cell.angle_alpha   90.00
_cell.angle_beta   90.00
_cell.angle_gamma   90.00
#
_symmetry.space_group_name_H-M   'P 1'
#
loop_
_entity.id
_entity.type
_entity.pdbx_description
1 polymer ?
#
loop_
_entity_poly.entity_id
_entity_poly.type
_entity_poly.pdbx_seq_one_letter_code
_entity_poly.pdbx_strand_id
1 'polypeptide(L)'
;MKTLSIRKSLHYSFWRHLFFSTRCCAITLIFVLYSGKGVCAESPFVPIPEAKKPLYQFNFKNLFYSDDLARQNDLSELQILRARLVALKSEASTKPARLLEAIELKQRMGIIADRLWAYGGLRLATNTQNTVFQKEAQEGEDARSDFDSSTVFVQSIVQDLNDEKMNEFIAVAPGLVRYKFLLESWRRTKPHTPPEAVEALLNRLALRLDPFRSPFYTLMIERSPDATIDIGKRQLYVTKPGDYAEIMRSEERALREAGFNKRMATYKAQGDLFAFAMYEKIRAANDVANIRKFANAIDADLFGFYLTPEVVDTVLAGFRQNASLAIRFQKAERTYQQKLLGISSSEPWDLDARPSGAAEPRFTIENASRLVIGAAEIFGKDYKSELNHLLDPLNGRMDIVAGPNRQAGDFTWGAYGPSWVFFMQGYNGYLTDVVTLAHEATHAVHFRLLHKSGIPWYYADGARYFTEGVAKVNELLILDYLFNRARTQAERLFYLRQLTSKLASVKFTTMYWAAYATSFEIEAYRRVQSGAVQNPANIHEIWAEFGAKWHLDFDRFPDLKYTWADTHHFFDSSRYYSNYLFAWVFALAVYEKIQSDPKTAKKLVGLMKAGFSNEPSTLLQTHMGIDLSDPKALERMFAMVEKKVTEFERLVLE
;
A
#
# COMPACT_ATOMS: atom_id res chain seq x y z
N MET A 1 -58.15 -11.29 -12.50
CA MET A 1 -58.35 -11.04 -11.05
C MET A 1 -57.06 -10.45 -10.48
N LYS A 2 -57.09 -9.17 -10.08
CA LYS A 2 -56.89 -8.68 -8.69
C LYS A 2 -55.45 -8.87 -8.14
N THR A 3 -54.59 -7.83 -8.20
CA THR A 3 -54.21 -6.86 -7.11
C THR A 3 -53.05 -7.35 -6.22
N LEU A 4 -52.02 -6.61 -5.77
CA LEU A 4 -51.57 -5.19 -5.78
C LEU A 4 -50.05 -5.14 -6.20
N SER A 5 -49.28 -4.05 -6.39
CA SER A 5 -49.22 -2.76 -5.69
C SER A 5 -48.50 -1.62 -6.45
N ILE A 6 -49.20 -0.49 -6.60
CA ILE A 6 -48.78 0.94 -6.45
C ILE A 6 -47.52 1.47 -7.18
N ARG A 7 -47.78 2.42 -8.12
CA ARG A 7 -46.89 3.53 -8.54
C ARG A 7 -47.40 4.87 -7.97
N LYS A 8 -46.50 5.84 -7.76
CA LYS A 8 -46.59 7.34 -7.93
C LYS A 8 -45.51 7.98 -7.02
N SER A 9 -44.61 8.91 -7.37
CA SER A 9 -44.50 10.02 -8.36
C SER A 9 -45.01 11.39 -7.90
N LEU A 10 -44.11 12.38 -7.97
CA LEU A 10 -44.27 13.83 -8.23
C LEU A 10 -44.46 14.85 -7.07
N HIS A 11 -43.40 15.68 -6.95
CA HIS A 11 -43.32 17.15 -6.79
C HIS A 11 -44.32 17.99 -5.98
N TYR A 12 -43.76 18.98 -5.28
CA TYR A 12 -44.22 20.38 -5.32
C TYR A 12 -43.04 21.34 -5.59
N SER A 13 -43.33 22.57 -6.03
CA SER A 13 -42.40 23.58 -6.60
C SER A 13 -42.86 25.03 -6.31
N PHE A 14 -42.02 26.02 -6.66
CA PHE A 14 -42.23 27.50 -6.71
C PHE A 14 -42.19 28.31 -5.38
N TRP A 15 -42.03 29.65 -5.28
CA TRP A 15 -41.98 30.85 -6.18
C TRP A 15 -40.84 31.83 -5.71
N ARG A 16 -40.40 32.94 -6.37
CA ARG A 16 -40.10 33.31 -7.79
C ARG A 16 -39.59 34.79 -7.91
N HIS A 17 -38.42 35.07 -8.53
CA HIS A 17 -37.97 36.39 -9.12
C HIS A 17 -37.70 37.61 -8.19
N LEU A 18 -37.10 38.77 -8.58
CA LEU A 18 -36.09 39.26 -9.58
C LEU A 18 -36.08 40.82 -9.51
N PHE A 19 -34.94 41.55 -9.70
CA PHE A 19 -34.79 42.90 -10.35
C PHE A 19 -33.55 43.74 -9.98
N PHE A 20 -33.27 44.73 -10.84
CA PHE A 20 -32.11 45.63 -10.97
C PHE A 20 -31.99 46.75 -9.91
N SER A 21 -30.78 47.29 -9.70
CA SER A 21 -30.39 48.63 -10.25
C SER A 21 -29.01 49.13 -9.77
N THR A 22 -28.63 50.32 -10.23
CA THR A 22 -27.26 50.85 -10.33
C THR A 22 -26.93 51.98 -9.34
N ARG A 23 -25.61 52.20 -9.16
CA ARG A 23 -24.89 53.49 -9.02
C ARG A 23 -24.75 54.18 -7.65
N CYS A 24 -23.53 54.71 -7.52
CA CYS A 24 -23.10 55.97 -6.87
C CYS A 24 -22.59 55.99 -5.42
N CYS A 25 -21.46 56.69 -5.32
CA CYS A 25 -20.62 57.09 -4.20
C CYS A 25 -21.33 57.67 -2.97
N ALA A 26 -20.74 57.42 -1.80
CA ALA A 26 -20.47 58.47 -0.81
C ALA A 26 -19.22 58.13 0.01
N ILE A 27 -18.44 59.15 0.34
CA ILE A 27 -17.21 59.05 1.15
C ILE A 27 -17.58 59.19 2.63
N THR A 28 -16.95 58.41 3.51
CA THR A 28 -16.81 58.80 4.93
C THR A 28 -15.46 58.33 5.46
N LEU A 29 -14.56 59.26 5.76
CA LEU A 29 -13.34 58.97 6.52
C LEU A 29 -13.71 58.67 7.97
N ILE A 30 -13.15 57.60 8.53
CA ILE A 30 -12.91 57.50 9.97
C ILE A 30 -11.44 57.12 10.15
N PHE A 31 -10.68 58.03 10.77
CA PHE A 31 -9.33 57.76 11.24
C PHE A 31 -9.41 56.87 12.49
N VAL A 32 -8.73 55.72 12.46
CA VAL A 32 -8.30 55.03 13.68
C VAL A 32 -6.82 54.71 13.55
N LEU A 33 -6.00 55.50 14.24
CA LEU A 33 -4.62 55.12 14.55
C LEU A 33 -4.69 54.05 15.64
N TYR A 34 -4.25 52.82 15.35
CA TYR A 34 -3.85 51.89 16.39
C TYR A 34 -2.62 51.07 15.99
N SER A 35 -1.67 51.03 16.91
CA SER A 35 -0.37 50.38 16.79
C SER A 35 -0.50 48.86 16.89
N GLY A 36 -0.75 48.20 15.76
CA GLY A 36 -0.54 46.77 15.61
C GLY A 36 0.90 46.47 15.24
N LYS A 37 1.63 45.74 16.12
CA LYS A 37 2.84 45.03 15.67
C LYS A 37 2.41 44.12 14.52
N GLY A 38 3.04 44.26 13.36
CA GLY A 38 2.79 43.38 12.23
C GLY A 38 3.11 41.95 12.63
N VAL A 39 2.08 41.17 12.95
CA VAL A 39 2.15 39.72 12.79
C VAL A 39 2.38 39.54 11.30
N CYS A 40 3.61 39.19 10.93
CA CYS A 40 3.91 38.69 9.61
C CYS A 40 3.15 37.37 9.47
N ALA A 41 1.89 37.45 9.06
CA ALA A 41 1.18 36.31 8.53
C ALA A 41 2.01 35.83 7.34
N GLU A 42 2.70 34.71 7.52
CA GLU A 42 3.36 34.03 6.41
C GLU A 42 2.32 33.85 5.30
N SER A 43 2.71 34.18 4.07
CA SER A 43 1.86 33.93 2.91
C SER A 43 1.43 32.47 2.97
N PRO A 44 0.12 32.15 3.06
CA PRO A 44 -0.34 30.81 3.37
C PRO A 44 0.21 29.85 2.32
N PHE A 45 1.05 28.91 2.77
CA PHE A 45 1.78 28.02 1.87
C PHE A 45 0.80 27.27 0.96
N VAL A 46 0.94 27.47 -0.36
CA VAL A 46 0.07 26.87 -1.38
C VAL A 46 0.79 25.65 -2.02
N PRO A 47 0.38 24.41 -1.71
CA PRO A 47 1.07 23.22 -2.23
C PRO A 47 0.95 23.04 -3.75
N ILE A 48 -0.20 23.39 -4.32
CA ILE A 48 -0.47 23.44 -5.76
C ILE A 48 -1.13 24.79 -6.08
N PRO A 49 -0.47 25.71 -6.81
CA PRO A 49 -1.07 26.98 -7.21
C PRO A 49 -2.39 26.80 -7.95
N GLU A 50 -3.41 27.62 -7.65
CA GLU A 50 -4.78 27.45 -8.17
C GLU A 50 -4.83 27.32 -9.70
N ALA A 51 -4.10 28.21 -10.40
CA ALA A 51 -4.01 28.22 -11.86
C ALA A 51 -3.34 26.96 -12.47
N LYS A 52 -2.69 26.12 -11.66
CA LYS A 52 -2.04 24.87 -12.08
C LYS A 52 -2.83 23.61 -11.71
N LYS A 53 -3.81 23.69 -10.80
CA LYS A 53 -4.64 22.52 -10.41
C LYS A 53 -5.22 21.74 -11.59
N PRO A 54 -5.72 22.36 -12.68
CA PRO A 54 -6.24 21.61 -13.84
C PRO A 54 -5.19 20.75 -14.58
N LEU A 55 -3.89 20.97 -14.34
CA LEU A 55 -2.82 20.15 -14.93
C LEU A 55 -2.57 18.87 -14.11
N TYR A 56 -3.07 18.78 -12.88
CA TYR A 56 -2.86 17.66 -11.96
C TYR A 56 -4.13 16.80 -11.83
N GLN A 57 -4.70 16.45 -12.99
CA GLN A 57 -5.86 15.58 -13.15
C GLN A 57 -5.61 14.53 -14.25
N PHE A 58 -6.26 13.37 -14.16
CA PHE A 58 -6.05 12.31 -15.13
C PHE A 58 -6.58 12.65 -16.54
N ASN A 59 -5.72 12.51 -17.55
CA ASN A 59 -6.12 12.56 -18.94
C ASN A 59 -6.57 11.18 -19.44
N PHE A 60 -7.74 10.73 -18.96
CA PHE A 60 -8.36 9.46 -19.33
C PHE A 60 -8.48 9.25 -20.86
N LYS A 61 -8.67 10.35 -21.62
CA LYS A 61 -8.79 10.32 -23.07
C LYS A 61 -7.52 9.83 -23.76
N ASN A 62 -6.36 10.33 -23.33
CA ASN A 62 -5.07 9.99 -23.91
C ASN A 62 -4.47 8.70 -23.31
N LEU A 63 -4.86 8.34 -22.08
CA LEU A 63 -4.26 7.24 -21.33
C LEU A 63 -5.02 5.91 -21.45
N PHE A 64 -6.33 5.94 -21.70
CA PHE A 64 -7.17 4.74 -21.74
C PHE A 64 -8.02 4.65 -23.01
N TYR A 65 -9.03 5.54 -23.15
CA TYR A 65 -10.04 5.46 -24.22
C TYR A 65 -10.36 6.85 -24.76
N SER A 66 -10.26 7.04 -26.08
CA SER A 66 -10.51 8.33 -26.75
C SER A 66 -11.93 8.86 -26.57
N ASP A 67 -12.87 7.94 -26.36
CA ASP A 67 -14.32 8.09 -26.30
C ASP A 67 -14.93 6.77 -25.77
N ASP A 68 -16.24 6.72 -25.53
CA ASP A 68 -16.90 5.50 -25.06
C ASP A 68 -16.93 4.39 -26.13
N LEU A 69 -16.93 4.71 -27.43
CA LEU A 69 -16.95 3.70 -28.50
C LEU A 69 -15.66 2.86 -28.48
N ALA A 70 -14.50 3.47 -28.25
CA ALA A 70 -13.24 2.76 -28.04
C ALA A 70 -13.31 1.77 -26.86
N ARG A 71 -14.07 2.10 -25.81
CA ARG A 71 -14.30 1.25 -24.63
C ARG A 71 -15.31 0.13 -24.88
N GLN A 72 -16.39 0.41 -25.63
CA GLN A 72 -17.35 -0.62 -26.06
C GLN A 72 -16.72 -1.64 -27.02
N ASN A 73 -15.75 -1.20 -27.84
CA ASN A 73 -14.96 -2.09 -28.70
C ASN A 73 -14.13 -3.08 -27.87
N ASP A 74 -13.50 -2.63 -26.77
CA ASP A 74 -12.78 -3.52 -25.84
C ASP A 74 -13.69 -4.58 -25.20
N LEU A 75 -14.86 -4.17 -24.71
CA LEU A 75 -15.87 -5.09 -24.15
C LEU A 75 -16.32 -6.13 -25.19
N SER A 76 -16.51 -5.69 -26.43
CA SER A 76 -16.89 -6.56 -27.56
C SER A 76 -15.75 -7.51 -27.96
N GLU A 77 -14.51 -7.01 -27.98
CA GLU A 77 -13.32 -7.82 -28.28
C GLU A 77 -13.10 -8.90 -27.20
N LEU A 78 -13.30 -8.58 -25.92
CA LEU A 78 -13.19 -9.53 -24.83
C LEU A 78 -14.15 -10.72 -25.00
N GLN A 79 -15.40 -10.47 -25.42
CA GLN A 79 -16.37 -11.54 -25.74
C GLN A 79 -15.95 -12.40 -26.95
N ILE A 80 -15.39 -11.78 -28.00
CA ILE A 80 -14.88 -12.49 -29.18
C ILE A 80 -13.67 -13.37 -28.81
N LEU A 81 -12.72 -12.85 -28.03
CA LEU A 81 -11.56 -13.58 -27.57
C LEU A 81 -11.94 -14.74 -26.64
N ARG A 82 -12.90 -14.52 -25.73
CA ARG A 82 -13.49 -15.57 -24.89
C ARG A 82 -14.07 -16.71 -25.73
N ALA A 83 -14.90 -16.40 -26.73
CA ALA A 83 -15.49 -17.41 -27.60
C ALA A 83 -14.43 -18.25 -28.31
N ARG A 84 -13.36 -17.61 -28.82
CA ARG A 84 -12.20 -18.30 -29.40
C ARG A 84 -11.47 -19.18 -28.37
N LEU A 85 -11.18 -18.65 -27.18
CA LEU A 85 -10.46 -19.39 -26.14
C LEU A 85 -11.23 -20.63 -25.68
N VAL A 86 -12.54 -20.51 -25.46
CA VAL A 86 -13.41 -21.63 -25.08
C VAL A 86 -13.42 -22.72 -26.15
N ALA A 87 -13.41 -22.35 -27.44
CA ALA A 87 -13.35 -23.32 -28.54
C ALA A 87 -12.04 -24.14 -28.56
N LEU A 88 -10.94 -23.62 -27.99
CA LEU A 88 -9.67 -24.35 -27.89
C LEU A 88 -9.63 -25.37 -26.75
N LYS A 89 -10.58 -25.37 -25.81
CA LYS A 89 -10.52 -26.14 -24.54
C LYS A 89 -10.26 -27.63 -24.74
N SER A 90 -10.85 -28.26 -25.77
CA SER A 90 -10.66 -29.69 -26.06
C SER A 90 -9.33 -30.00 -26.79
N GLU A 91 -8.82 -29.07 -27.60
CA GLU A 91 -7.58 -29.29 -28.37
C GLU A 91 -6.31 -28.91 -27.59
N ALA A 92 -6.39 -27.90 -26.70
CA ALA A 92 -5.23 -27.38 -25.97
C ALA A 92 -4.58 -28.40 -25.02
N SER A 93 -5.31 -29.46 -24.61
CA SER A 93 -4.77 -30.55 -23.80
C SER A 93 -4.02 -31.63 -24.60
N THR A 94 -4.12 -31.61 -25.94
CA THR A 94 -3.55 -32.65 -26.82
C THR A 94 -2.67 -32.10 -27.95
N LYS A 95 -2.73 -30.79 -28.23
CA LYS A 95 -1.99 -30.16 -29.34
C LYS A 95 -1.13 -28.99 -28.83
N PRO A 96 0.21 -29.08 -28.91
CA PRO A 96 1.13 -28.04 -28.40
C PRO A 96 0.85 -26.64 -28.93
N ALA A 97 0.58 -26.50 -30.23
CA ALA A 97 0.26 -25.22 -30.86
C ALA A 97 -1.06 -24.60 -30.34
N ARG A 98 -2.03 -25.42 -29.93
CA ARG A 98 -3.31 -24.93 -29.37
C ARG A 98 -3.18 -24.52 -27.91
N LEU A 99 -2.27 -25.15 -27.14
CA LEU A 99 -1.92 -24.66 -25.81
C LEU A 99 -1.26 -23.27 -25.90
N LEU A 100 -0.32 -23.08 -26.83
CA LEU A 100 0.31 -21.78 -27.06
C LEU A 100 -0.74 -20.71 -27.44
N GLU A 101 -1.62 -21.01 -28.41
CA GLU A 101 -2.71 -20.09 -28.79
C GLU A 101 -3.62 -19.75 -27.60
N ALA A 102 -3.96 -20.72 -26.75
CA ALA A 102 -4.78 -20.50 -25.56
C ALA A 102 -4.09 -19.58 -24.52
N ILE A 103 -2.78 -19.75 -24.28
CA ILE A 103 -1.99 -18.91 -23.39
C ILE A 103 -1.90 -17.48 -23.92
N GLU A 104 -1.73 -17.30 -25.23
CA GLU A 104 -1.65 -15.98 -25.87
C GLU A 104 -3.01 -15.26 -25.93
N LEU A 105 -4.10 -15.98 -26.19
CA LEU A 105 -5.47 -15.44 -26.09
C LEU A 105 -5.79 -15.02 -24.65
N LYS A 106 -5.48 -15.85 -23.65
CA LYS A 106 -5.63 -15.49 -22.23
C LYS A 106 -4.84 -14.22 -21.89
N GLN A 107 -3.59 -14.09 -22.35
CA GLN A 107 -2.82 -12.84 -22.17
C GLN A 107 -3.52 -11.62 -22.79
N ARG A 108 -4.04 -11.74 -24.02
CA ARG A 108 -4.75 -10.62 -24.68
C ARG A 108 -6.03 -10.23 -23.94
N MET A 109 -6.79 -11.22 -23.46
CA MET A 109 -7.98 -10.99 -22.64
C MET A 109 -7.64 -10.29 -21.32
N GLY A 110 -6.58 -10.73 -20.63
CA GLY A 110 -6.12 -10.14 -19.37
C GLY A 110 -5.76 -8.66 -19.51
N ILE A 111 -5.00 -8.30 -20.56
CA ILE A 111 -4.65 -6.90 -20.86
C ILE A 111 -5.90 -6.02 -21.04
N ILE A 112 -6.95 -6.53 -21.71
CA ILE A 112 -8.20 -5.79 -21.93
C ILE A 112 -9.01 -5.68 -20.63
N ALA A 113 -9.16 -6.78 -19.88
CA ALA A 113 -9.88 -6.80 -18.62
C ALA A 113 -9.23 -5.86 -17.58
N ASP A 114 -7.90 -5.89 -17.45
CA ASP A 114 -7.16 -4.96 -16.61
C ASP A 114 -7.34 -3.51 -17.05
N ARG A 115 -7.39 -3.22 -18.36
CA ARG A 115 -7.60 -1.86 -18.88
C ARG A 115 -8.98 -1.32 -18.57
N LEU A 116 -10.02 -2.14 -18.72
CA LEU A 116 -11.40 -1.81 -18.36
C LEU A 116 -11.55 -1.57 -16.86
N TRP A 117 -11.00 -2.48 -16.04
CA TRP A 117 -10.99 -2.37 -14.59
C TRP A 117 -10.27 -1.11 -14.10
N ALA A 118 -9.03 -0.90 -14.55
CA ALA A 118 -8.22 0.24 -14.14
C ALA A 118 -8.89 1.56 -14.55
N TYR A 119 -9.48 1.65 -15.75
CA TYR A 119 -10.22 2.81 -16.21
C TYR A 119 -11.42 3.15 -15.29
N GLY A 120 -12.29 2.17 -15.04
CA GLY A 120 -13.48 2.35 -14.23
C GLY A 120 -13.14 2.69 -12.78
N GLY A 121 -12.20 1.94 -12.17
CA GLY A 121 -11.72 2.17 -10.82
C GLY A 121 -11.06 3.53 -10.63
N LEU A 122 -10.17 3.95 -11.54
CA LEU A 122 -9.53 5.27 -11.49
C LEU A 122 -10.54 6.42 -11.68
N ARG A 123 -11.56 6.27 -12.55
CA ARG A 123 -12.64 7.26 -12.64
C ARG A 123 -13.41 7.34 -11.33
N LEU A 124 -13.83 6.21 -10.77
CA LEU A 124 -14.53 6.16 -9.49
C LEU A 124 -13.70 6.79 -8.35
N ALA A 125 -12.38 6.60 -8.35
CA ALA A 125 -11.48 7.21 -7.37
C ALA A 125 -11.52 8.75 -7.37
N THR A 126 -11.69 9.38 -8.54
CA THR A 126 -11.83 10.86 -8.62
C THR A 126 -13.14 11.38 -8.03
N ASN A 127 -14.22 10.58 -8.03
CA ASN A 127 -15.50 10.93 -7.41
C ASN A 127 -16.35 9.67 -7.15
N THR A 128 -16.29 9.16 -5.92
CA THR A 128 -16.97 7.93 -5.46
C THR A 128 -18.49 8.01 -5.48
N GLN A 129 -19.06 9.21 -5.57
CA GLN A 129 -20.51 9.46 -5.60
C GLN A 129 -21.06 9.62 -7.03
N ASN A 130 -20.22 9.54 -8.06
CA ASN A 130 -20.66 9.64 -9.44
C ASN A 130 -21.22 8.31 -9.95
N THR A 131 -22.52 8.25 -10.21
CA THR A 131 -23.23 7.04 -10.64
C THR A 131 -22.78 6.49 -12.00
N VAL A 132 -22.27 7.35 -12.90
CA VAL A 132 -21.65 6.90 -14.17
C VAL A 132 -20.34 6.19 -13.87
N PHE A 133 -19.52 6.74 -12.98
CA PHE A 133 -18.21 6.16 -12.63
C PHE A 133 -18.38 4.84 -11.86
N GLN A 134 -19.40 4.75 -10.99
CA GLN A 134 -19.77 3.51 -10.31
C GLN A 134 -20.16 2.41 -11.31
N LYS A 135 -20.92 2.75 -12.36
CA LYS A 135 -21.28 1.80 -13.43
C LYS A 135 -20.05 1.35 -14.23
N GLU A 136 -19.18 2.28 -14.60
CA GLU A 136 -17.94 1.98 -15.34
C GLU A 136 -16.97 1.11 -14.53
N ALA A 137 -16.87 1.33 -13.21
CA ALA A 137 -16.12 0.49 -12.30
C ALA A 137 -16.72 -0.93 -12.21
N GLN A 138 -18.04 -1.06 -12.06
CA GLN A 138 -18.71 -2.36 -12.05
C GLN A 138 -18.52 -3.11 -13.38
N GLU A 139 -18.63 -2.44 -14.53
CA GLU A 139 -18.35 -3.05 -15.85
C GLU A 139 -16.90 -3.57 -15.96
N GLY A 140 -15.95 -2.91 -15.29
CA GLY A 140 -14.56 -3.37 -15.19
C GLY A 140 -14.35 -4.56 -14.25
N GLU A 141 -15.02 -4.59 -13.10
CA GLU A 141 -15.03 -5.74 -12.18
C GLU A 141 -15.70 -6.97 -12.84
N ASP A 142 -16.82 -6.77 -13.53
CA ASP A 142 -17.51 -7.81 -14.28
C ASP A 142 -16.61 -8.39 -15.40
N ALA A 143 -15.84 -7.54 -16.09
CA ALA A 143 -14.87 -7.96 -17.10
C ALA A 143 -13.72 -8.81 -16.51
N ARG A 144 -13.20 -8.47 -15.32
CA ARG A 144 -12.22 -9.31 -14.60
C ARG A 144 -12.81 -10.64 -14.15
N SER A 145 -14.03 -10.62 -13.60
CA SER A 145 -14.75 -11.83 -13.18
C SER A 145 -15.01 -12.80 -14.36
N ASP A 146 -15.39 -12.27 -15.52
CA ASP A 146 -15.56 -13.05 -16.75
C ASP A 146 -14.21 -13.58 -17.28
N PHE A 147 -13.14 -12.80 -17.20
CA PHE A 147 -11.78 -13.23 -17.52
C PHE A 147 -11.30 -14.39 -16.63
N ASP A 148 -11.38 -14.23 -15.30
CA ASP A 148 -10.92 -15.24 -14.35
C ASP A 148 -11.68 -16.57 -14.52
N SER A 149 -13.01 -16.49 -14.57
CA SER A 149 -13.87 -17.67 -14.72
C SER A 149 -13.76 -18.36 -16.09
N SER A 150 -13.57 -17.60 -17.18
CA SER A 150 -13.46 -18.18 -18.53
C SER A 150 -12.05 -18.70 -18.85
N THR A 151 -11.01 -18.27 -18.14
CA THR A 151 -9.61 -18.63 -18.45
C THR A 151 -8.94 -19.56 -17.45
N VAL A 152 -9.62 -19.94 -16.35
CA VAL A 152 -9.10 -20.87 -15.33
C VAL A 152 -8.66 -22.22 -15.91
N PHE A 153 -9.40 -22.75 -16.88
CA PHE A 153 -9.12 -24.08 -17.46
C PHE A 153 -7.75 -24.17 -18.16
N VAL A 154 -7.18 -23.05 -18.61
CA VAL A 154 -5.86 -23.01 -19.28
C VAL A 154 -4.77 -23.43 -18.30
N GLN A 155 -4.87 -23.01 -17.03
CA GLN A 155 -3.97 -23.45 -15.96
C GLN A 155 -4.22 -24.92 -15.61
N SER A 156 -5.49 -25.36 -15.54
CA SER A 156 -5.82 -26.75 -15.26
C SER A 156 -5.22 -27.72 -16.28
N ILE A 157 -5.29 -27.39 -17.58
CA ILE A 157 -4.64 -28.18 -18.65
C ILE A 157 -3.14 -28.33 -18.37
N VAL A 158 -2.44 -27.24 -18.06
CA VAL A 158 -0.99 -27.26 -17.78
C VAL A 158 -0.66 -28.07 -16.52
N GLN A 159 -1.52 -28.01 -15.51
CA GLN A 159 -1.40 -28.81 -14.29
C GLN A 159 -1.65 -30.32 -14.51
N ASP A 160 -2.44 -30.71 -15.51
CA ASP A 160 -2.78 -32.11 -15.82
C ASP A 160 -1.77 -32.79 -16.75
N LEU A 161 -0.82 -32.05 -17.32
CA LEU A 161 0.27 -32.59 -18.14
C LEU A 161 1.42 -33.13 -17.26
N ASN A 162 1.79 -34.39 -17.50
CA ASN A 162 3.00 -35.01 -16.96
C ASN A 162 4.27 -34.42 -17.60
N ASP A 163 5.43 -34.71 -17.01
CA ASP A 163 6.71 -34.14 -17.44
C ASP A 163 7.05 -34.52 -18.89
N GLU A 164 6.75 -35.76 -19.30
CA GLU A 164 6.99 -36.23 -20.66
C GLU A 164 6.22 -35.41 -21.70
N LYS A 165 4.91 -35.20 -21.50
CA LYS A 165 4.09 -34.38 -22.40
C LYS A 165 4.44 -32.91 -22.33
N MET A 166 4.78 -32.37 -21.16
CA MET A 166 5.18 -30.97 -21.04
C MET A 166 6.47 -30.71 -21.84
N ASN A 167 7.44 -31.62 -21.76
CA ASN A 167 8.67 -31.56 -22.55
C ASN A 167 8.40 -31.72 -24.06
N GLU A 168 7.52 -32.65 -24.47
CA GLU A 168 7.04 -32.79 -25.85
C GLU A 168 6.41 -31.47 -26.36
N PHE A 169 5.52 -30.87 -25.58
CA PHE A 169 4.82 -29.65 -25.95
C PHE A 169 5.79 -28.48 -26.15
N ILE A 170 6.75 -28.31 -25.23
CA ILE A 170 7.79 -27.26 -25.34
C ILE A 170 8.68 -27.50 -26.56
N ALA A 171 9.01 -28.75 -26.90
CA ALA A 171 9.82 -29.08 -28.07
C ALA A 171 9.08 -28.84 -29.40
N VAL A 172 7.80 -29.21 -29.49
CA VAL A 172 6.98 -29.08 -30.72
C VAL A 172 6.46 -27.65 -30.92
N ALA A 173 6.23 -26.89 -29.85
CA ALA A 173 5.85 -25.48 -29.89
C ALA A 173 6.86 -24.60 -29.13
N PRO A 174 8.03 -24.28 -29.72
CA PRO A 174 9.09 -23.50 -29.06
C PRO A 174 8.66 -22.13 -28.51
N GLY A 175 7.54 -21.55 -28.98
CA GLY A 175 6.96 -20.35 -28.40
C GLY A 175 6.60 -20.50 -26.91
N LEU A 176 6.32 -21.72 -26.44
CA LEU A 176 6.08 -22.03 -25.02
C LEU A 176 7.31 -21.76 -24.14
N VAL A 177 8.53 -21.75 -24.69
CA VAL A 177 9.76 -21.42 -23.92
C VAL A 177 9.68 -20.01 -23.32
N ARG A 178 9.02 -19.06 -24.00
CA ARG A 178 8.77 -17.70 -23.46
C ARG A 178 7.93 -17.73 -22.18
N TYR A 179 7.07 -18.74 -22.05
CA TYR A 179 6.16 -18.95 -20.93
C TYR A 179 6.67 -20.02 -19.94
N LYS A 180 7.93 -20.46 -20.04
CA LYS A 180 8.47 -21.57 -19.22
C LYS A 180 8.20 -21.39 -17.72
N PHE A 181 8.57 -20.25 -17.15
CA PHE A 181 8.38 -19.98 -15.72
C PHE A 181 6.88 -19.92 -15.33
N LEU A 182 6.02 -19.40 -16.21
CA LEU A 182 4.56 -19.44 -16.00
C LEU A 182 4.04 -20.89 -15.93
N LEU A 183 4.51 -21.76 -16.82
CA LEU A 183 4.12 -23.18 -16.85
C LEU A 183 4.61 -23.90 -15.58
N GLU A 184 5.86 -23.65 -15.16
CA GLU A 184 6.44 -24.18 -13.92
C GLU A 184 5.66 -23.70 -12.68
N SER A 185 5.36 -22.40 -12.60
CA SER A 185 4.52 -21.78 -11.56
C SER A 185 3.11 -22.41 -11.49
N TRP A 186 2.44 -22.58 -12.63
CA TRP A 186 1.12 -23.23 -12.69
C TRP A 186 1.19 -24.68 -12.20
N ARG A 187 2.22 -25.45 -12.59
CA ARG A 187 2.39 -26.84 -12.11
C ARG A 187 2.74 -26.89 -10.61
N ARG A 188 3.53 -25.93 -10.10
CA ARG A 188 3.84 -25.77 -8.66
C ARG A 188 2.58 -25.72 -7.79
N THR A 189 1.50 -25.11 -8.28
CA THR A 189 0.20 -25.03 -7.57
C THR A 189 -0.63 -26.32 -7.59
N LYS A 190 -0.31 -27.32 -8.44
CA LYS A 190 -1.14 -28.53 -8.60
C LYS A 190 -1.32 -29.36 -7.33
N PRO A 191 -0.30 -29.62 -6.48
CA PRO A 191 -0.49 -30.35 -5.23
C PRO A 191 -1.54 -29.70 -4.31
N HIS A 192 -1.63 -28.36 -4.37
CA HIS A 192 -2.50 -27.52 -3.55
C HIS A 192 -3.85 -27.19 -4.19
N THR A 193 -4.11 -27.69 -5.41
CA THR A 193 -5.39 -27.51 -6.11
C THR A 193 -6.33 -28.69 -5.75
N PRO A 194 -7.42 -28.48 -5.01
CA PRO A 194 -8.40 -29.53 -4.72
C PRO A 194 -9.32 -29.77 -5.92
N PRO A 195 -10.19 -30.82 -5.88
CA PRO A 195 -11.11 -31.12 -6.99
C PRO A 195 -12.02 -29.96 -7.36
N GLU A 196 -12.44 -29.88 -8.63
CA GLU A 196 -13.25 -28.77 -9.17
C GLU A 196 -14.51 -28.47 -8.34
N ALA A 197 -15.22 -29.51 -7.88
CA ALA A 197 -16.40 -29.34 -7.03
C ALA A 197 -16.09 -28.71 -5.66
N VAL A 198 -14.89 -28.93 -5.12
CA VAL A 198 -14.43 -28.35 -3.85
C VAL A 198 -14.02 -26.89 -4.06
N GLU A 199 -13.24 -26.56 -5.10
CA GLU A 199 -12.94 -25.16 -5.44
C GLU A 199 -14.20 -24.36 -5.76
N ALA A 200 -15.16 -24.93 -6.51
CA ALA A 200 -16.44 -24.29 -6.78
C ALA A 200 -17.25 -24.02 -5.50
N LEU A 201 -17.19 -24.93 -4.51
CA LEU A 201 -17.82 -24.74 -3.21
C LEU A 201 -17.11 -23.65 -2.38
N LEU A 202 -15.77 -23.68 -2.31
CA LEU A 202 -14.96 -22.65 -1.63
C LEU A 202 -15.24 -21.27 -2.21
N ASN A 203 -15.20 -21.11 -3.53
CA ASN A 203 -15.48 -19.85 -4.21
C ASN A 203 -16.91 -19.35 -3.95
N ARG A 204 -17.91 -20.25 -3.96
CA ARG A 204 -19.30 -19.92 -3.60
C ARG A 204 -19.48 -19.50 -2.14
N LEU A 205 -18.61 -19.97 -1.24
CA LEU A 205 -18.67 -19.70 0.20
C LEU A 205 -17.68 -18.63 0.67
N ALA A 206 -16.78 -18.11 -0.18
CA ALA A 206 -15.68 -17.24 0.22
C ALA A 206 -16.11 -16.07 1.14
N LEU A 207 -17.16 -15.32 0.77
CA LEU A 207 -17.68 -14.20 1.58
C LEU A 207 -18.35 -14.61 2.90
N ARG A 208 -18.66 -15.90 3.09
CA ARG A 208 -19.21 -16.47 4.33
C ARG A 208 -18.14 -17.13 5.20
N LEU A 209 -17.02 -17.54 4.59
CA LEU A 209 -15.83 -18.06 5.27
C LEU A 209 -14.99 -16.92 5.87
N ASP A 210 -15.12 -15.69 5.36
CA ASP A 210 -14.54 -14.49 5.97
C ASP A 210 -15.59 -13.38 6.23
N PRO A 211 -16.43 -13.52 7.28
CA PRO A 211 -17.41 -12.50 7.63
C PRO A 211 -16.78 -11.29 8.34
N PHE A 212 -15.65 -11.47 9.04
CA PHE A 212 -14.96 -10.46 9.85
C PHE A 212 -13.96 -9.63 9.03
N ARG A 213 -14.39 -9.18 7.84
CA ARG A 213 -13.59 -8.38 6.90
C ARG A 213 -13.86 -6.87 7.05
N SER A 214 -13.25 -6.04 6.18
CA SER A 214 -13.31 -4.56 6.25
C SER A 214 -14.66 -3.94 6.68
N PRO A 215 -15.84 -4.29 6.11
CA PRO A 215 -17.13 -3.80 6.59
C PRO A 215 -17.43 -4.05 8.09
N PHE A 216 -17.03 -5.20 8.63
CA PHE A 216 -17.17 -5.50 10.07
C PHE A 216 -16.22 -4.64 10.91
N TYR A 217 -14.97 -4.50 10.46
CA TYR A 217 -13.98 -3.63 11.11
C TYR A 217 -14.46 -2.17 11.17
N THR A 218 -14.90 -1.62 10.03
CA THR A 218 -15.44 -0.25 9.95
C THR A 218 -16.64 -0.09 10.89
N LEU A 219 -17.58 -1.04 10.89
CA LEU A 219 -18.73 -1.02 11.81
C LEU A 219 -18.28 -1.05 13.28
N MET A 220 -17.27 -1.85 13.63
CA MET A 220 -16.72 -1.92 14.99
C MET A 220 -16.12 -0.58 15.43
N ILE A 221 -15.37 0.10 14.55
CA ILE A 221 -14.76 1.42 14.78
C ILE A 221 -15.82 2.53 14.85
N GLU A 222 -16.86 2.48 14.03
CA GLU A 222 -18.00 3.43 14.06
C GLU A 222 -18.88 3.25 15.30
N ARG A 223 -18.90 2.05 15.89
CA ARG A 223 -19.69 1.69 17.08
C ARG A 223 -18.85 1.64 18.36
N SER A 224 -17.61 2.13 18.32
CA SER A 224 -16.75 2.22 19.49
C SER A 224 -17.41 3.00 20.64
N PRO A 225 -17.61 2.39 21.82
CA PRO A 225 -18.25 3.04 22.94
C PRO A 225 -17.35 4.13 23.51
N ASP A 226 -17.94 5.28 23.84
CA ASP A 226 -17.27 6.38 24.53
C ASP A 226 -15.92 6.79 23.88
N ALA A 227 -15.90 6.86 22.55
CA ALA A 227 -14.70 7.04 21.74
C ALA A 227 -14.40 8.49 21.34
N THR A 228 -15.02 9.49 21.99
CA THR A 228 -14.90 10.90 21.61
C THR A 228 -14.19 11.75 22.66
N ILE A 229 -13.56 12.84 22.19
CA ILE A 229 -13.05 13.94 23.02
C ILE A 229 -13.50 15.28 22.41
N ASP A 230 -13.87 16.22 23.28
CA ASP A 230 -14.20 17.59 22.89
C ASP A 230 -12.92 18.43 22.68
N ILE A 231 -12.82 19.11 21.53
CA ILE A 231 -11.86 20.20 21.28
C ILE A 231 -12.66 21.45 20.93
N GLY A 232 -12.79 22.36 21.89
CA GLY A 232 -13.58 23.58 21.76
C GLY A 232 -15.07 23.29 21.54
N LYS A 233 -15.52 23.35 20.28
CA LYS A 233 -16.91 23.01 19.86
C LYS A 233 -16.99 21.78 18.94
N ARG A 234 -15.87 21.09 18.69
CA ARG A 234 -15.79 19.89 17.84
C ARG A 234 -15.67 18.67 18.74
N GLN A 235 -16.29 17.56 18.32
CA GLN A 235 -16.00 16.23 18.87
C GLN A 235 -15.14 15.45 17.89
N LEU A 236 -13.99 14.98 18.35
CA LEU A 236 -13.06 14.15 17.61
C LEU A 236 -13.10 12.71 18.11
N TYR A 237 -13.00 11.75 17.20
CA TYR A 237 -13.05 10.32 17.51
C TYR A 237 -11.63 9.77 17.67
N VAL A 238 -11.30 9.25 18.85
CA VAL A 238 -9.96 8.72 19.14
C VAL A 238 -9.62 7.45 18.34
N THR A 239 -10.60 6.85 17.65
CA THR A 239 -10.43 5.70 16.75
C THR A 239 -10.28 6.08 15.27
N LYS A 240 -10.55 7.34 14.89
CA LYS A 240 -10.34 7.81 13.51
C LYS A 240 -8.90 8.30 13.34
N PRO A 241 -8.11 7.84 12.36
CA PRO A 241 -6.70 8.21 12.24
C PRO A 241 -6.44 9.71 12.10
N GLY A 242 -7.27 10.43 11.33
CA GLY A 242 -7.15 11.89 11.15
C GLY A 242 -7.42 12.66 12.45
N ASP A 243 -8.57 12.39 13.07
CA ASP A 243 -8.99 12.97 14.36
C ASP A 243 -7.94 12.70 15.45
N TYR A 244 -7.47 11.45 15.60
CA TYR A 244 -6.45 11.11 16.59
C TYR A 244 -5.10 11.79 16.31
N ALA A 245 -4.72 11.92 15.03
CA ALA A 245 -3.51 12.66 14.66
C ALA A 245 -3.65 14.17 14.87
N GLU A 246 -4.86 14.73 14.88
CA GLU A 246 -5.13 16.11 15.32
C GLU A 246 -4.96 16.23 16.85
N ILE A 247 -5.60 15.33 17.62
CA ILE A 247 -5.48 15.27 19.09
C ILE A 247 -4.01 15.18 19.51
N MET A 248 -3.25 14.23 18.95
CA MET A 248 -1.85 13.96 19.31
C MET A 248 -0.86 15.03 18.84
N ARG A 249 -1.27 15.93 17.93
CA ARG A 249 -0.48 17.09 17.50
C ARG A 249 -0.81 18.37 18.27
N SER A 250 -1.88 18.39 19.06
CA SER A 250 -2.28 19.56 19.85
C SER A 250 -1.15 20.05 20.76
N GLU A 251 -1.05 21.36 20.98
CA GLU A 251 -0.12 21.96 21.94
C GLU A 251 -0.47 21.57 23.39
N GLU A 252 -1.75 21.40 23.68
CA GLU A 252 -2.27 21.08 25.01
C GLU A 252 -1.91 19.65 25.43
N ARG A 253 -0.86 19.50 26.26
CA ARG A 253 -0.39 18.17 26.71
C ARG A 253 -1.47 17.34 27.41
N ALA A 254 -2.32 17.97 28.22
CA ALA A 254 -3.43 17.30 28.89
C ALA A 254 -4.46 16.71 27.91
N LEU A 255 -4.71 17.38 26.78
CA LEU A 255 -5.57 16.88 25.72
C LEU A 255 -4.94 15.68 24.99
N ARG A 256 -3.61 15.70 24.75
CA ARG A 256 -2.89 14.55 24.17
C ARG A 256 -2.94 13.34 25.10
N GLU A 257 -2.69 13.55 26.40
CA GLU A 257 -2.76 12.51 27.43
C GLU A 257 -4.17 11.91 27.56
N ALA A 258 -5.20 12.76 27.61
CA ALA A 258 -6.59 12.33 27.58
C ALA A 258 -6.90 11.52 26.30
N GLY A 259 -6.43 11.98 25.14
CA GLY A 259 -6.54 11.28 23.85
C GLY A 259 -5.97 9.88 23.84
N PHE A 260 -4.72 9.74 24.30
CA PHE A 260 -4.05 8.46 24.41
C PHE A 260 -4.80 7.50 25.35
N ASN A 261 -5.10 7.95 26.57
CA ASN A 261 -5.80 7.14 27.57
C ASN A 261 -7.21 6.72 27.10
N LYS A 262 -7.95 7.63 26.44
CA LYS A 262 -9.25 7.36 25.84
C LYS A 262 -9.15 6.29 24.74
N ARG A 263 -8.16 6.39 23.83
CA ARG A 263 -7.93 5.38 22.77
C ARG A 263 -7.64 3.99 23.35
N MET A 264 -6.82 3.91 24.41
CA MET A 264 -6.55 2.64 25.09
C MET A 264 -7.81 2.07 25.74
N ALA A 265 -8.58 2.89 26.46
CA ALA A 265 -9.84 2.48 27.08
C ALA A 265 -10.87 2.00 26.04
N THR A 266 -10.99 2.69 24.90
CA THR A 266 -11.88 2.30 23.79
C THR A 266 -11.52 0.93 23.21
N TYR A 267 -10.25 0.71 22.84
CA TYR A 267 -9.84 -0.59 22.29
C TYR A 267 -9.94 -1.73 23.31
N LYS A 268 -9.68 -1.45 24.59
CA LYS A 268 -9.91 -2.39 25.70
C LYS A 268 -11.38 -2.76 25.87
N ALA A 269 -12.30 -1.79 25.83
CA ALA A 269 -13.74 -2.01 25.95
C ALA A 269 -14.33 -2.87 24.81
N GLN A 270 -13.66 -2.93 23.66
CA GLN A 270 -14.03 -3.77 22.51
C GLN A 270 -13.13 -5.01 22.34
N GLY A 271 -12.15 -5.22 23.23
CA GLY A 271 -11.06 -6.17 23.06
C GLY A 271 -11.54 -7.59 22.76
N ASP A 272 -12.43 -8.12 23.61
CA ASP A 272 -12.98 -9.48 23.48
C ASP A 272 -13.69 -9.72 22.13
N LEU A 273 -14.39 -8.70 21.59
CA LEU A 273 -15.12 -8.82 20.33
C LEU A 273 -14.17 -8.75 19.12
N PHE A 274 -13.15 -7.90 19.16
CA PHE A 274 -12.07 -7.94 18.17
C PHE A 274 -11.34 -9.29 18.21
N ALA A 275 -10.98 -9.77 19.40
CA ALA A 275 -10.28 -11.02 19.60
C ALA A 275 -11.07 -12.23 19.09
N PHE A 276 -12.38 -12.30 19.39
CA PHE A 276 -13.28 -13.30 18.84
C PHE A 276 -13.34 -13.26 17.31
N ALA A 277 -13.52 -12.07 16.73
CA ALA A 277 -13.58 -11.89 15.28
C ALA A 277 -12.29 -12.34 14.58
N MET A 278 -11.12 -11.99 15.15
CA MET A 278 -9.82 -12.41 14.64
C MET A 278 -9.60 -13.92 14.80
N TYR A 279 -9.97 -14.50 15.94
CA TYR A 279 -9.83 -15.94 16.19
C TYR A 279 -10.64 -16.79 15.19
N GLU A 280 -11.92 -16.48 14.99
CA GLU A 280 -12.76 -17.21 14.04
C GLU A 280 -12.32 -17.00 12.58
N LYS A 281 -11.84 -15.79 12.23
CA LYS A 281 -11.24 -15.50 10.92
C LYS A 281 -9.97 -16.32 10.67
N ILE A 282 -9.11 -16.45 11.68
CA ILE A 282 -7.91 -17.31 11.61
C ILE A 282 -8.31 -18.78 11.42
N ARG A 283 -9.29 -19.29 12.18
CA ARG A 283 -9.78 -20.67 12.08
C ARG A 283 -10.28 -20.99 10.67
N ALA A 284 -11.20 -20.17 10.15
CA ALA A 284 -11.76 -20.40 8.81
C ALA A 284 -10.69 -20.33 7.71
N ALA A 285 -9.74 -19.40 7.80
CA ALA A 285 -8.62 -19.32 6.86
C ALA A 285 -7.70 -20.55 6.94
N ASN A 286 -7.40 -21.04 8.16
CA ASN A 286 -6.62 -22.26 8.36
C ASN A 286 -7.35 -23.50 7.81
N ASP A 287 -8.66 -23.64 8.02
CA ASP A 287 -9.45 -24.74 7.46
C ASP A 287 -9.41 -24.75 5.92
N VAL A 288 -9.52 -23.59 5.27
CA VAL A 288 -9.37 -23.45 3.81
C VAL A 288 -7.95 -23.81 3.35
N ALA A 289 -6.93 -23.42 4.10
CA ALA A 289 -5.54 -23.76 3.81
C ALA A 289 -5.28 -25.28 3.94
N ASN A 290 -5.84 -25.92 4.97
CA ASN A 290 -5.79 -27.37 5.18
C ASN A 290 -6.46 -28.13 4.03
N ILE A 291 -7.61 -27.65 3.52
CA ILE A 291 -8.27 -28.21 2.31
C ILE A 291 -7.37 -28.09 1.07
N ARG A 292 -6.61 -27.00 0.95
CA ARG A 292 -5.58 -26.76 -0.07
C ARG A 292 -4.21 -27.38 0.27
N LYS A 293 -4.16 -28.29 1.27
CA LYS A 293 -2.97 -29.05 1.68
C LYS A 293 -1.76 -28.20 2.10
N PHE A 294 -2.00 -27.01 2.64
CA PHE A 294 -1.01 -26.26 3.42
C PHE A 294 -1.19 -26.59 4.90
N ALA A 295 -0.15 -26.41 5.71
CA ALA A 295 -0.23 -26.71 7.15
C ALA A 295 -0.99 -25.64 7.95
N ASN A 296 -1.12 -24.43 7.42
CA ASN A 296 -1.89 -23.30 7.94
C ASN A 296 -2.02 -22.21 6.83
N ALA A 297 -2.77 -21.13 7.08
CA ALA A 297 -3.01 -20.09 6.08
C ALA A 297 -1.80 -19.19 5.76
N ILE A 298 -0.87 -19.01 6.70
CA ILE A 298 0.38 -18.25 6.44
C ILE A 298 1.22 -19.00 5.41
N ASP A 299 1.39 -20.31 5.58
CA ASP A 299 2.20 -21.13 4.66
C ASP A 299 1.66 -21.07 3.22
N ALA A 300 0.33 -20.96 3.06
CA ALA A 300 -0.32 -20.79 1.75
C ALA A 300 0.05 -19.44 1.09
N ASP A 301 0.07 -18.35 1.85
CA ASP A 301 0.44 -17.03 1.33
C ASP A 301 1.96 -16.93 1.07
N LEU A 302 2.79 -17.47 1.97
CA LEU A 302 4.25 -17.56 1.78
C LEU A 302 4.60 -18.34 0.51
N PHE A 303 3.93 -19.46 0.26
CA PHE A 303 4.06 -20.22 -0.98
C PHE A 303 3.73 -19.35 -2.22
N GLY A 304 2.70 -18.52 -2.15
CA GLY A 304 2.35 -17.53 -3.18
C GLY A 304 3.47 -16.51 -3.42
N PHE A 305 4.16 -16.07 -2.37
CA PHE A 305 5.31 -15.17 -2.44
C PHE A 305 6.64 -15.84 -2.83
N TYR A 306 6.70 -17.16 -3.06
CA TYR A 306 7.95 -17.92 -3.23
C TYR A 306 8.87 -17.83 -1.99
N LEU A 307 8.27 -17.77 -0.80
CA LEU A 307 8.95 -17.81 0.48
C LEU A 307 8.67 -19.13 1.18
N THR A 308 9.60 -19.59 2.02
CA THR A 308 9.40 -20.74 2.92
C THR A 308 9.32 -20.27 4.37
N PRO A 309 8.66 -21.02 5.27
CA PRO A 309 8.62 -20.71 6.70
C PRO A 309 10.02 -20.46 7.29
N GLU A 310 11.03 -21.26 6.91
CA GLU A 310 12.39 -21.19 7.42
C GLU A 310 13.08 -19.86 7.07
N VAL A 311 12.87 -19.35 5.85
CA VAL A 311 13.42 -18.04 5.43
C VAL A 311 12.77 -16.92 6.24
N VAL A 312 11.46 -16.98 6.46
CA VAL A 312 10.74 -15.98 7.25
C VAL A 312 11.13 -16.02 8.73
N ASP A 313 11.24 -17.20 9.32
CA ASP A 313 11.66 -17.38 10.71
C ASP A 313 13.12 -16.94 10.93
N THR A 314 14.00 -17.14 9.93
CA THR A 314 15.39 -16.62 9.92
C THR A 314 15.43 -15.09 9.90
N VAL A 315 14.66 -14.45 9.00
CA VAL A 315 14.53 -12.99 8.94
C VAL A 315 14.03 -12.44 10.28
N LEU A 316 12.94 -13.00 10.81
CA LEU A 316 12.38 -12.58 12.10
C LEU A 316 13.33 -12.82 13.28
N ALA A 317 14.16 -13.86 13.25
CA ALA A 317 15.21 -14.07 14.24
C ALA A 317 16.23 -12.92 14.24
N GLY A 318 16.67 -12.46 13.06
CA GLY A 318 17.54 -11.29 12.93
C GLY A 318 16.91 -10.02 13.53
N PHE A 319 15.62 -9.77 13.28
CA PHE A 319 14.87 -8.66 13.88
C PHE A 319 14.74 -8.75 15.40
N ARG A 320 14.60 -9.96 15.96
CA ARG A 320 14.57 -10.19 17.41
C ARG A 320 15.94 -9.97 18.04
N GLN A 321 17.01 -10.43 17.41
CA GLN A 321 18.40 -10.22 17.88
C GLN A 321 18.80 -8.74 17.88
N ASN A 322 18.29 -7.95 16.93
CA ASN A 322 18.59 -6.52 16.78
C ASN A 322 17.53 -5.59 17.38
N ALA A 323 16.60 -6.12 18.19
CA ALA A 323 15.50 -5.36 18.80
C ALA A 323 15.94 -4.12 19.60
N SER A 324 17.17 -4.13 20.14
CA SER A 324 17.80 -3.01 20.83
C SER A 324 17.89 -1.74 19.97
N LEU A 325 17.97 -1.84 18.64
CA LEU A 325 17.99 -0.69 17.74
C LEU A 325 16.66 0.08 17.75
N ALA A 326 15.53 -0.62 17.84
CA ALA A 326 14.21 0.01 17.94
C ALA A 326 14.04 0.72 19.29
N ILE A 327 14.52 0.11 20.38
CA ILE A 327 14.51 0.70 21.72
C ILE A 327 15.43 1.93 21.82
N ARG A 328 16.63 1.86 21.23
CA ARG A 328 17.58 2.98 21.09
C ARG A 328 16.94 4.15 20.34
N PHE A 329 16.34 3.88 19.18
CA PHE A 329 15.62 4.90 18.42
C PHE A 329 14.49 5.55 19.23
N GLN A 330 13.66 4.78 19.94
CA GLN A 330 12.59 5.32 20.80
C GLN A 330 13.12 6.23 21.92
N LYS A 331 14.26 5.89 22.53
CA LYS A 331 14.93 6.75 23.52
C LYS A 331 15.42 8.05 22.89
N ALA A 332 16.08 7.98 21.73
CA ALA A 332 16.52 9.17 21.00
C ALA A 332 15.35 10.04 20.53
N GLU A 333 14.21 9.44 20.14
CA GLU A 333 12.98 10.17 19.80
C GLU A 333 12.43 10.93 21.00
N ARG A 334 12.37 10.29 22.19
CA ARG A 334 11.98 10.99 23.44
C ARG A 334 12.91 12.15 23.78
N THR A 335 14.23 11.99 23.62
CA THR A 335 15.20 13.09 23.80
C THR A 335 14.97 14.24 22.80
N TYR A 336 14.68 13.90 21.55
CA TYR A 336 14.30 14.89 20.52
C TYR A 336 13.04 15.67 20.92
N GLN A 337 12.00 14.99 21.42
CA GLN A 337 10.77 15.64 21.90
C GLN A 337 10.97 16.45 23.17
N GLN A 338 11.79 15.99 24.13
CA GLN A 338 12.16 16.76 25.32
C GLN A 338 12.78 18.10 24.92
N LYS A 339 13.74 18.09 23.97
CA LYS A 339 14.35 19.32 23.42
C LYS A 339 13.34 20.18 22.64
N LEU A 340 12.51 19.58 21.77
CA LEU A 340 11.56 20.30 20.91
C LEU A 340 10.44 20.99 21.72
N LEU A 341 9.96 20.34 22.78
CA LEU A 341 8.81 20.79 23.58
C LEU A 341 9.23 21.50 24.87
N GLY A 342 10.51 21.49 25.24
CA GLY A 342 11.02 22.06 26.50
C GLY A 342 10.56 21.29 27.75
N ILE A 343 10.29 19.99 27.65
CA ILE A 343 9.76 19.15 28.73
C ILE A 343 10.83 18.26 29.37
N SER A 344 10.74 18.04 30.68
CA SER A 344 11.69 17.20 31.44
C SER A 344 11.56 15.70 31.12
N SER A 345 10.37 15.23 30.79
CA SER A 345 10.08 13.85 30.39
C SER A 345 9.09 13.85 29.23
N SER A 346 9.41 13.08 28.18
CA SER A 346 8.52 12.81 27.05
C SER A 346 7.82 11.47 27.24
N GLU A 347 6.51 11.43 26.97
CA GLU A 347 5.62 10.27 27.09
C GLU A 347 5.02 9.86 25.73
N PRO A 348 4.29 8.72 25.61
CA PRO A 348 3.73 8.28 24.33
C PRO A 348 2.85 9.33 23.64
N TRP A 349 2.16 10.17 24.42
CA TRP A 349 1.34 11.29 23.95
C TRP A 349 2.14 12.56 23.59
N ASP A 350 3.47 12.56 23.71
CA ASP A 350 4.33 13.67 23.27
C ASP A 350 5.04 13.39 21.93
N LEU A 351 5.09 12.12 21.47
CA LEU A 351 5.89 11.67 20.32
C LEU A 351 5.48 12.28 18.96
N ASP A 352 4.25 12.80 18.86
CA ASP A 352 3.72 13.44 17.65
C ASP A 352 3.34 14.92 17.88
N ALA A 353 3.57 15.47 19.07
CA ALA A 353 3.29 16.86 19.40
C ALA A 353 4.18 17.84 18.62
N ARG A 354 3.67 19.05 18.33
CA ARG A 354 4.41 20.11 17.64
C ARG A 354 4.11 21.48 18.28
N PRO A 355 5.12 22.29 18.65
CA PRO A 355 4.89 23.67 19.08
C PRO A 355 4.32 24.55 17.97
N SER A 356 3.45 25.50 18.31
CA SER A 356 3.07 26.59 17.40
C SER A 356 4.30 27.34 16.90
N GLY A 357 4.37 27.55 15.58
CA GLY A 357 5.52 28.20 14.93
C GLY A 357 6.73 27.28 14.68
N ALA A 358 6.68 26.00 15.05
CA ALA A 358 7.68 25.02 14.61
C ALA A 358 7.52 24.75 13.10
N ALA A 359 8.29 25.45 12.27
CA ALA A 359 8.24 25.32 10.82
C ALA A 359 8.78 23.96 10.34
N GLU A 360 7.88 23.00 10.08
CA GLU A 360 8.23 21.80 9.31
C GLU A 360 8.47 22.17 7.83
N PRO A 361 9.45 21.57 7.14
CA PRO A 361 9.69 21.81 5.71
C PRO A 361 8.46 21.56 4.84
N ARG A 362 8.10 22.55 4.01
CA ARG A 362 6.97 22.48 3.06
C ARG A 362 7.43 22.57 1.60
N PHE A 363 6.79 21.80 0.74
CA PHE A 363 7.20 21.58 -0.64
C PHE A 363 6.03 21.80 -1.61
N THR A 364 6.11 22.80 -2.50
CA THR A 364 5.16 22.84 -3.63
C THR A 364 5.36 21.60 -4.50
N ILE A 365 4.34 21.18 -5.24
CA ILE A 365 4.43 20.00 -6.10
C ILE A 365 5.62 20.10 -7.09
N GLU A 366 5.92 21.29 -7.63
CA GLU A 366 7.07 21.46 -8.54
C GLU A 366 8.43 21.42 -7.83
N ASN A 367 8.49 21.74 -6.53
CA ASN A 367 9.67 21.49 -5.71
C ASN A 367 9.82 19.99 -5.43
N ALA A 368 8.73 19.32 -5.04
CA ALA A 368 8.71 17.88 -4.75
C ALA A 368 9.10 17.05 -5.97
N SER A 369 8.48 17.26 -7.13
CA SER A 369 8.85 16.55 -8.37
C SER A 369 10.32 16.71 -8.71
N ARG A 370 10.90 17.92 -8.57
CA ARG A 370 12.34 18.16 -8.78
C ARG A 370 13.21 17.41 -7.78
N LEU A 371 12.81 17.32 -6.51
CA LEU A 371 13.53 16.57 -5.47
C LEU A 371 13.48 15.07 -5.74
N VAL A 372 12.32 14.53 -6.11
CA VAL A 372 12.15 13.11 -6.48
C VAL A 372 12.96 12.76 -7.73
N ILE A 373 12.94 13.59 -8.78
CA ILE A 373 13.79 13.44 -9.97
C ILE A 373 15.28 13.51 -9.61
N GLY A 374 15.67 14.41 -8.70
CA GLY A 374 17.04 14.57 -8.21
C GLY A 374 17.54 13.36 -7.41
N ALA A 375 16.71 12.80 -6.53
CA ALA A 375 17.02 11.58 -5.80
C ALA A 375 17.10 10.35 -6.72
N ALA A 376 16.34 10.35 -7.80
CA ALA A 376 16.30 9.25 -8.77
C ALA A 376 17.43 9.24 -9.82
N GLU A 377 18.29 10.26 -9.89
CA GLU A 377 19.33 10.35 -10.94
C GLU A 377 20.30 9.15 -10.95
N ILE A 378 20.54 8.58 -9.77
CA ILE A 378 21.38 7.41 -9.51
C ILE A 378 20.87 6.15 -10.26
N PHE A 379 19.57 6.03 -10.54
CA PHE A 379 18.99 4.95 -11.34
C PHE A 379 19.35 5.03 -12.83
N GLY A 380 19.81 6.20 -13.31
CA GLY A 380 20.25 6.41 -14.69
C GLY A 380 19.14 6.81 -15.67
N LYS A 381 19.51 6.89 -16.95
CA LYS A 381 18.76 7.61 -17.99
C LYS A 381 17.33 7.13 -18.18
N ASP A 382 17.10 5.82 -18.24
CA ASP A 382 15.79 5.26 -18.61
C ASP A 382 14.75 5.48 -17.52
N TYR A 383 15.14 5.25 -16.26
CA TYR A 383 14.31 5.54 -15.09
C TYR A 383 14.01 7.04 -15.00
N LYS A 384 15.06 7.89 -15.07
CA LYS A 384 14.90 9.35 -15.05
C LYS A 384 14.02 9.86 -16.19
N SER A 385 14.10 9.28 -17.38
CA SER A 385 13.27 9.67 -18.53
C SER A 385 11.80 9.34 -18.32
N GLU A 386 11.47 8.14 -17.82
CA GLU A 386 10.08 7.78 -17.55
C GLU A 386 9.51 8.57 -16.36
N LEU A 387 10.32 8.80 -15.32
CA LEU A 387 9.95 9.62 -14.16
C LEU A 387 9.68 11.07 -14.56
N ASN A 388 10.51 11.67 -15.42
CA ASN A 388 10.27 13.00 -15.96
C ASN A 388 8.93 13.07 -16.72
N HIS A 389 8.60 12.06 -17.54
CA HIS A 389 7.32 12.03 -18.25
C HIS A 389 6.12 11.81 -17.32
N LEU A 390 6.29 11.02 -16.25
CA LEU A 390 5.24 10.81 -15.25
C LEU A 390 4.95 12.08 -14.44
N LEU A 391 6.01 12.78 -14.01
CA LEU A 391 5.93 13.95 -13.12
C LEU A 391 5.75 15.29 -13.87
N ASP A 392 5.81 15.29 -15.20
CA ASP A 392 5.35 16.42 -16.02
C ASP A 392 3.81 16.39 -16.08
N PRO A 393 3.12 17.39 -15.49
CA PRO A 393 1.67 17.38 -15.40
C PRO A 393 0.98 17.50 -16.77
N LEU A 394 1.67 17.97 -17.82
CA LEU A 394 1.10 18.01 -19.18
C LEU A 394 0.80 16.61 -19.74
N ASN A 395 1.41 15.56 -19.21
CA ASN A 395 1.10 14.17 -19.59
C ASN A 395 -0.18 13.63 -18.92
N GLY A 396 -0.74 14.33 -17.93
CA GLY A 396 -2.02 13.97 -17.29
C GLY A 396 -2.01 12.61 -16.58
N ARG A 397 -0.85 12.16 -16.09
CA ARG A 397 -0.66 10.85 -15.40
C ARG A 397 -0.68 10.95 -13.87
N MET A 398 -1.01 12.11 -13.34
CA MET A 398 -1.13 12.39 -11.91
C MET A 398 -2.49 13.01 -11.63
N ASP A 399 -3.19 12.52 -10.62
CA ASP A 399 -4.42 13.13 -10.10
C ASP A 399 -4.30 13.28 -8.58
N ILE A 400 -3.92 14.48 -8.14
CA ILE A 400 -3.44 14.74 -6.78
C ILE A 400 -4.08 15.96 -6.11
N VAL A 401 -5.07 16.57 -6.76
CA VAL A 401 -5.77 17.76 -6.25
C VAL A 401 -6.88 17.32 -5.31
N ALA A 402 -6.79 17.75 -4.05
CA ALA A 402 -7.81 17.47 -3.04
C ALA A 402 -9.19 18.00 -3.47
N GLY A 403 -10.24 17.23 -3.16
CA GLY A 403 -11.62 17.56 -3.53
C GLY A 403 -12.64 16.65 -2.82
N PRO A 404 -13.93 17.05 -2.81
CA PRO A 404 -14.98 16.25 -2.18
C PRO A 404 -15.18 14.91 -2.90
N ASN A 405 -15.64 13.90 -2.16
CA ASN A 405 -16.02 12.58 -2.67
C ASN A 405 -14.90 11.76 -3.33
N ARG A 406 -13.64 12.22 -3.33
CA ARG A 406 -12.49 11.42 -3.77
C ARG A 406 -12.33 10.17 -2.89
N GLN A 407 -11.82 9.09 -3.47
CA GLN A 407 -11.40 7.91 -2.73
C GLN A 407 -10.29 8.27 -1.74
N ALA A 408 -10.28 7.59 -0.59
CA ALA A 408 -9.26 7.78 0.44
C ALA A 408 -7.98 7.01 0.11
N GLY A 409 -6.84 7.58 0.52
CA GLY A 409 -5.51 7.02 0.27
C GLY A 409 -4.89 7.43 -1.07
N ASP A 410 -3.65 6.98 -1.26
CA ASP A 410 -2.79 7.29 -2.39
C ASP A 410 -2.30 5.96 -3.00
N PHE A 411 -2.23 5.85 -4.34
CA PHE A 411 -1.92 4.58 -5.00
C PHE A 411 -1.53 4.74 -6.48
N THR A 412 -0.92 3.68 -7.03
CA THR A 412 -0.58 3.55 -8.45
C THR A 412 -1.36 2.42 -9.09
N TRP A 413 -2.30 2.76 -9.97
CA TRP A 413 -3.02 1.78 -10.79
C TRP A 413 -2.77 2.02 -12.29
N GLY A 414 -3.13 1.03 -13.09
CA GLY A 414 -2.99 1.05 -14.53
C GLY A 414 -3.25 -0.33 -15.11
N ALA A 415 -2.95 -0.47 -16.39
CA ALA A 415 -2.95 -1.74 -17.10
C ALA A 415 -1.66 -1.88 -17.90
N TYR A 416 -1.31 -3.12 -18.26
CA TYR A 416 -0.10 -3.41 -19.03
C TYR A 416 -0.05 -2.64 -20.36
N GLY A 417 0.74 -1.55 -20.41
CA GLY A 417 0.60 -0.55 -21.45
C GLY A 417 1.16 0.84 -21.09
N PRO A 418 0.62 1.91 -21.70
CA PRO A 418 0.94 3.31 -21.35
C PRO A 418 0.22 3.82 -20.09
N SER A 419 -0.82 3.12 -19.64
CA SER A 419 -1.87 3.63 -18.75
C SER A 419 -1.54 3.60 -17.24
N TRP A 420 -0.26 3.50 -16.87
CA TRP A 420 0.17 3.53 -15.46
C TRP A 420 0.19 4.96 -14.92
N VAL A 421 -0.58 5.21 -13.87
CA VAL A 421 -0.84 6.55 -13.32
C VAL A 421 -0.77 6.57 -11.80
N PHE A 422 -0.59 7.76 -11.25
CA PHE A 422 -0.48 8.01 -9.81
C PHE A 422 -1.67 8.84 -9.29
N PHE A 423 -2.38 8.31 -8.29
CA PHE A 423 -3.45 8.99 -7.58
C PHE A 423 -2.99 9.40 -6.18
N MET A 424 -3.34 10.61 -5.75
CA MET A 424 -3.38 10.97 -4.33
C MET A 424 -4.77 11.47 -3.96
N GLN A 425 -5.21 11.19 -2.73
CA GLN A 425 -6.42 11.81 -2.19
C GLN A 425 -6.26 13.35 -2.15
N GLY A 426 -5.07 13.84 -1.82
CA GLY A 426 -4.71 15.26 -1.89
C GLY A 426 -3.28 15.57 -1.46
N TYR A 427 -2.51 16.24 -2.32
CA TYR A 427 -1.16 16.69 -2.01
C TYR A 427 -1.17 17.99 -1.17
N ASN A 428 -0.66 17.91 0.07
CA ASN A 428 -0.66 19.02 1.03
C ASN A 428 0.72 19.70 1.19
N GLY A 429 1.76 19.13 0.59
CA GLY A 429 3.12 19.66 0.59
C GLY A 429 3.91 19.40 1.87
N TYR A 430 3.55 18.38 2.66
CA TYR A 430 4.41 17.88 3.74
C TYR A 430 5.47 16.91 3.20
N LEU A 431 6.52 16.63 3.98
CA LEU A 431 7.53 15.62 3.60
C LEU A 431 6.92 14.23 3.38
N THR A 432 5.88 13.86 4.13
CA THR A 432 5.12 12.61 3.90
C THR A 432 4.62 12.52 2.46
N ASP A 433 4.11 13.62 1.92
CA ASP A 433 3.54 13.67 0.58
C ASP A 433 4.63 13.55 -0.49
N VAL A 434 5.84 14.07 -0.22
CA VAL A 434 7.02 13.91 -1.09
C VAL A 434 7.53 12.47 -1.08
N VAL A 435 7.51 11.80 0.08
CA VAL A 435 7.87 10.39 0.21
C VAL A 435 6.83 9.49 -0.48
N THR A 436 5.54 9.77 -0.33
CA THR A 436 4.46 9.08 -1.05
C THR A 436 4.56 9.29 -2.55
N LEU A 437 4.82 10.53 -3.01
CA LEU A 437 5.11 10.84 -4.42
C LEU A 437 6.27 10.00 -4.95
N ALA A 438 7.36 9.84 -4.17
CA ALA A 438 8.49 9.00 -4.56
C ALA A 438 8.14 7.50 -4.61
N HIS A 439 7.40 6.99 -3.62
CA HIS A 439 6.96 5.60 -3.54
C HIS A 439 6.08 5.24 -4.76
N GLU A 440 5.00 5.98 -4.98
CA GLU A 440 4.02 5.68 -6.02
C GLU A 440 4.56 5.97 -7.43
N ALA A 441 5.32 7.05 -7.62
CA ALA A 441 5.99 7.28 -8.90
C ALA A 441 6.95 6.14 -9.27
N THR A 442 7.53 5.45 -8.29
CA THR A 442 8.38 4.28 -8.52
C THR A 442 7.58 3.12 -9.11
N HIS A 443 6.40 2.80 -8.58
CA HIS A 443 5.53 1.75 -9.14
C HIS A 443 5.16 2.07 -10.60
N ALA A 444 4.74 3.31 -10.87
CA ALA A 444 4.32 3.74 -12.20
C ALA A 444 5.48 3.72 -13.21
N VAL A 445 6.70 4.06 -12.77
CA VAL A 445 7.92 3.91 -13.59
C VAL A 445 8.29 2.43 -13.78
N HIS A 446 8.16 1.59 -12.75
CA HIS A 446 8.48 0.17 -12.80
C HIS A 446 7.68 -0.57 -13.87
N PHE A 447 6.35 -0.54 -13.80
CA PHE A 447 5.52 -1.26 -14.75
C PHE A 447 5.64 -0.70 -16.19
N ARG A 448 5.99 0.58 -16.34
CA ARG A 448 6.30 1.19 -17.65
C ARG A 448 7.63 0.73 -18.22
N LEU A 449 8.67 0.57 -17.41
CA LEU A 449 9.96 0.03 -17.82
C LEU A 449 9.85 -1.45 -18.20
N LEU A 450 9.08 -2.22 -17.42
CA LEU A 450 8.75 -3.62 -17.69
C LEU A 450 8.02 -3.76 -19.03
N HIS A 451 6.94 -2.99 -19.25
CA HIS A 451 6.19 -2.98 -20.50
C HIS A 451 7.06 -2.59 -21.71
N LYS A 452 7.86 -1.52 -21.59
CA LYS A 452 8.81 -1.08 -22.63
C LYS A 452 9.89 -2.12 -22.95
N SER A 453 10.12 -3.10 -22.07
CA SER A 453 11.10 -4.17 -22.25
C SER A 453 10.53 -5.42 -22.94
N GLY A 454 9.25 -5.41 -23.34
CA GLY A 454 8.64 -6.49 -24.14
C GLY A 454 8.33 -7.78 -23.36
N ILE A 455 8.34 -7.69 -22.02
CA ILE A 455 8.02 -8.79 -21.10
C ILE A 455 6.53 -9.22 -21.28
N PRO A 456 6.20 -10.52 -21.28
CA PRO A 456 4.82 -10.99 -21.23
C PRO A 456 3.98 -10.35 -20.11
N TRP A 457 2.68 -10.17 -20.33
CA TRP A 457 1.72 -9.70 -19.32
C TRP A 457 1.75 -10.59 -18.06
N TYR A 458 1.90 -11.90 -18.24
CA TYR A 458 2.05 -12.86 -17.14
C TYR A 458 3.23 -12.62 -16.19
N TYR A 459 4.25 -11.87 -16.65
CA TYR A 459 5.42 -11.50 -15.85
C TYR A 459 5.41 -10.00 -15.50
N ALA A 460 4.28 -9.32 -15.65
CA ALA A 460 4.04 -7.96 -15.18
C ALA A 460 3.48 -7.90 -13.75
N ASP A 461 3.06 -9.05 -13.19
CA ASP A 461 2.68 -9.23 -11.78
C ASP A 461 3.41 -10.44 -11.19
N GLY A 462 3.55 -10.51 -9.87
CA GLY A 462 4.30 -11.56 -9.17
C GLY A 462 4.37 -11.32 -7.66
N ALA A 463 5.48 -11.68 -7.03
CA ALA A 463 5.66 -11.50 -5.59
C ALA A 463 5.68 -10.00 -5.22
N ARG A 464 4.59 -9.50 -4.64
CA ARG A 464 4.36 -8.05 -4.40
C ARG A 464 5.42 -7.37 -3.53
N TYR A 465 6.15 -8.11 -2.70
CA TYR A 465 7.21 -7.56 -1.87
C TYR A 465 8.37 -7.00 -2.71
N PHE A 466 8.46 -7.43 -3.96
CA PHE A 466 9.44 -6.96 -4.92
C PHE A 466 9.13 -5.56 -5.44
N THR A 467 7.88 -5.29 -5.84
CA THR A 467 7.46 -3.94 -6.26
C THR A 467 7.53 -2.97 -5.09
N GLU A 468 6.96 -3.37 -3.95
CA GLU A 468 7.03 -2.63 -2.68
C GLU A 468 8.47 -2.36 -2.24
N GLY A 469 9.35 -3.33 -2.41
CA GLY A 469 10.77 -3.19 -2.08
C GLY A 469 11.46 -2.13 -2.93
N VAL A 470 11.22 -2.11 -4.25
CA VAL A 470 11.78 -1.08 -5.15
C VAL A 470 11.25 0.33 -4.81
N ALA A 471 9.96 0.45 -4.45
CA ALA A 471 9.38 1.70 -3.99
C ALA A 471 9.99 2.16 -2.64
N LYS A 472 10.22 1.23 -1.71
CA LYS A 472 10.89 1.51 -0.42
C LYS A 472 12.36 1.89 -0.57
N VAL A 473 13.08 1.39 -1.58
CA VAL A 473 14.42 1.92 -1.92
C VAL A 473 14.33 3.41 -2.28
N ASN A 474 13.31 3.82 -3.04
CA ASN A 474 13.10 5.24 -3.36
C ASN A 474 12.73 6.07 -2.11
N GLU A 475 11.90 5.55 -1.19
CA GLU A 475 11.61 6.21 0.09
C GLU A 475 12.90 6.51 0.89
N LEU A 476 13.82 5.54 0.98
CA LEU A 476 15.10 5.72 1.67
C LEU A 476 16.01 6.71 0.94
N LEU A 477 16.09 6.61 -0.40
CA LEU A 477 16.94 7.50 -1.21
C LEU A 477 16.48 8.95 -1.21
N ILE A 478 15.17 9.26 -1.22
CA ILE A 478 14.70 10.65 -1.15
C ILE A 478 15.02 11.28 0.22
N LEU A 479 14.87 10.51 1.31
CA LEU A 479 15.20 10.97 2.66
C LEU A 479 16.72 11.16 2.84
N ASP A 480 17.54 10.24 2.34
CA ASP A 480 19.02 10.37 2.36
C ASP A 480 19.51 11.49 1.42
N TYR A 481 18.86 11.71 0.28
CA TYR A 481 19.15 12.82 -0.64
C TYR A 481 18.88 14.19 0.02
N LEU A 482 17.77 14.32 0.75
CA LEU A 482 17.40 15.52 1.50
C LEU A 482 18.33 15.75 2.69
N PHE A 483 18.61 14.71 3.47
CA PHE A 483 19.56 14.74 4.59
C PHE A 483 20.95 15.24 4.18
N ASN A 484 21.48 14.72 3.05
CA ASN A 484 22.78 15.13 2.51
C ASN A 484 22.78 16.52 1.84
N ARG A 485 21.61 17.17 1.69
CA ARG A 485 21.45 18.52 1.13
C ARG A 485 20.78 19.52 2.09
N ALA A 486 20.62 19.13 3.35
CA ALA A 486 20.15 20.01 4.40
C ALA A 486 21.05 21.24 4.51
N ARG A 487 20.42 22.42 4.59
CA ARG A 487 21.08 23.73 4.67
C ARG A 487 21.31 24.18 6.10
N THR A 488 20.57 23.60 7.04
CA THR A 488 20.67 23.91 8.48
C THR A 488 20.80 22.62 9.31
N GLN A 489 21.34 22.74 10.52
CA GLN A 489 21.39 21.62 11.48
C GLN A 489 19.98 21.11 11.81
N ALA A 490 18.98 21.99 11.90
CA ALA A 490 17.59 21.63 12.15
C ALA A 490 16.98 20.79 11.01
N GLU A 491 17.21 21.19 9.75
CA GLU A 491 16.83 20.39 8.57
C GLU A 491 17.56 19.04 8.56
N ARG A 492 18.87 19.03 8.87
CA ARG A 492 19.68 17.80 8.89
C ARG A 492 19.17 16.81 9.92
N LEU A 493 18.89 17.29 11.14
CA LEU A 493 18.30 16.50 12.22
C LEU A 493 16.88 16.01 11.85
N PHE A 494 16.05 16.87 11.24
CA PHE A 494 14.71 16.49 10.79
C PHE A 494 14.74 15.38 9.74
N TYR A 495 15.50 15.52 8.65
CA TYR A 495 15.57 14.49 7.61
C TYR A 495 16.23 13.20 8.13
N LEU A 496 17.24 13.27 9.01
CA LEU A 496 17.80 12.08 9.65
C LEU A 496 16.78 11.38 10.54
N ARG A 497 16.02 12.13 11.36
CA ARG A 497 14.93 11.57 12.17
C ARG A 497 13.93 10.81 11.30
N GLN A 498 13.58 11.34 10.13
CA GLN A 498 12.63 10.70 9.23
C GLN A 498 13.21 9.45 8.54
N LEU A 499 14.46 9.50 8.07
CA LEU A 499 15.18 8.33 7.55
C LEU A 499 15.30 7.23 8.62
N THR A 500 15.83 7.56 9.80
CA THR A 500 16.00 6.62 10.90
C THR A 500 14.65 6.13 11.44
N SER A 501 13.58 6.91 11.37
CA SER A 501 12.22 6.47 11.71
C SER A 501 11.72 5.35 10.80
N LYS A 502 11.93 5.44 9.47
CA LYS A 502 11.59 4.35 8.53
C LYS A 502 12.35 3.05 8.85
N LEU A 503 13.60 3.17 9.32
CA LEU A 503 14.49 2.06 9.62
C LEU A 503 14.28 1.45 11.02
N ALA A 504 14.01 2.25 12.05
CA ALA A 504 14.14 1.85 13.46
C ALA A 504 12.90 2.16 14.33
N SER A 505 11.94 2.97 13.86
CA SER A 505 10.68 3.14 14.59
C SER A 505 9.79 1.92 14.44
N VAL A 506 8.85 1.76 15.37
CA VAL A 506 7.79 0.75 15.34
C VAL A 506 6.44 1.46 15.13
N LYS A 507 6.38 2.36 14.13
CA LYS A 507 5.16 3.06 13.68
C LYS A 507 4.65 2.44 12.37
N PHE A 508 3.36 2.59 12.07
CA PHE A 508 2.77 2.07 10.83
C PHE A 508 3.61 2.44 9.57
N THR A 509 3.70 1.50 8.61
CA THR A 509 4.58 1.48 7.43
C THR A 509 6.09 1.22 7.64
N THR A 510 6.66 1.31 8.85
CA THR A 510 8.13 1.23 9.03
C THR A 510 8.64 -0.20 9.18
N MET A 511 9.97 -0.37 9.14
CA MET A 511 10.59 -1.68 9.09
C MET A 511 10.32 -2.56 10.33
N TYR A 512 10.59 -2.06 11.55
CA TYR A 512 10.34 -2.85 12.76
C TYR A 512 8.84 -3.06 13.00
N TRP A 513 7.97 -2.15 12.55
CA TRP A 513 6.52 -2.39 12.56
C TRP A 513 6.13 -3.56 11.66
N ALA A 514 6.69 -3.65 10.44
CA ALA A 514 6.43 -4.78 9.56
C ALA A 514 6.90 -6.12 10.17
N ALA A 515 8.09 -6.16 10.80
CA ALA A 515 8.57 -7.33 11.53
C ALA A 515 7.67 -7.69 12.74
N TYR A 516 7.16 -6.68 13.45
CA TYR A 516 6.27 -6.85 14.60
C TYR A 516 4.91 -7.42 14.19
N ALA A 517 4.22 -6.75 13.27
CA ALA A 517 2.94 -7.21 12.75
C ALA A 517 3.03 -8.59 12.09
N THR A 518 4.12 -8.87 11.35
CA THR A 518 4.36 -10.22 10.79
C THR A 518 4.52 -11.27 11.89
N SER A 519 5.30 -10.99 12.94
CA SER A 519 5.49 -11.94 14.05
C SER A 519 4.18 -12.27 14.76
N PHE A 520 3.34 -11.25 14.98
CA PHE A 520 1.99 -11.43 15.53
C PHE A 520 1.11 -12.28 14.61
N GLU A 521 1.01 -11.96 13.32
CA GLU A 521 0.17 -12.76 12.40
C GLU A 521 0.65 -14.20 12.33
N ILE A 522 1.93 -14.44 12.08
CA ILE A 522 2.48 -15.79 11.95
C ILE A 522 2.20 -16.61 13.20
N GLU A 523 2.44 -16.04 14.38
CA GLU A 523 2.25 -16.77 15.63
C GLU A 523 0.77 -16.94 16.00
N ALA A 524 -0.10 -15.97 15.71
CA ALA A 524 -1.54 -16.12 15.90
C ALA A 524 -2.11 -17.26 15.03
N TYR A 525 -1.74 -17.32 13.74
CA TYR A 525 -2.20 -18.38 12.84
C TYR A 525 -1.64 -19.76 13.23
N ARG A 526 -0.35 -19.85 13.60
CA ARG A 526 0.29 -21.09 14.08
C ARG A 526 -0.28 -21.59 15.42
N ARG A 527 -0.48 -20.71 16.40
CA ARG A 527 -1.04 -21.07 17.73
C ARG A 527 -2.52 -21.44 17.66
N VAL A 528 -3.31 -20.85 16.75
CA VAL A 528 -4.70 -21.27 16.52
C VAL A 528 -4.76 -22.63 15.82
N GLN A 529 -3.96 -22.85 14.76
CA GLN A 529 -3.89 -24.15 14.06
C GLN A 529 -3.50 -25.30 15.01
N SER A 530 -2.56 -25.06 15.92
CA SER A 530 -2.08 -26.07 16.88
C SER A 530 -3.00 -26.26 18.11
N GLY A 531 -4.08 -25.48 18.25
CA GLY A 531 -4.95 -25.50 19.43
C GLY A 531 -4.35 -24.88 20.70
N ALA A 532 -3.22 -24.18 20.59
CA ALA A 532 -2.59 -23.47 21.70
C ALA A 532 -3.37 -22.20 22.13
N VAL A 533 -4.21 -21.65 21.25
CA VAL A 533 -5.19 -20.60 21.61
C VAL A 533 -6.50 -21.26 22.06
N GLN A 534 -6.67 -21.36 23.37
CA GLN A 534 -7.87 -21.94 24.01
C GLN A 534 -8.99 -20.90 24.26
N ASN A 535 -8.63 -19.61 24.34
CA ASN A 535 -9.55 -18.50 24.52
C ASN A 535 -9.17 -17.38 23.52
N PRO A 536 -10.12 -16.80 22.76
CA PRO A 536 -9.84 -15.66 21.88
C PRO A 536 -9.04 -14.53 22.55
N ALA A 537 -9.26 -14.25 23.84
CA ALA A 537 -8.51 -13.24 24.59
C ALA A 537 -6.99 -13.46 24.60
N ASN A 538 -6.50 -14.70 24.37
CA ASN A 538 -5.06 -14.96 24.22
C ASN A 538 -4.43 -14.24 23.01
N ILE A 539 -5.21 -13.81 22.01
CA ILE A 539 -4.71 -13.02 20.87
C ILE A 539 -4.05 -11.70 21.36
N HIS A 540 -4.58 -11.06 22.41
CA HIS A 540 -3.95 -9.87 23.02
C HIS A 540 -2.56 -10.19 23.60
N GLU A 541 -2.40 -11.35 24.21
CA GLU A 541 -1.13 -11.76 24.82
C GLU A 541 -0.08 -12.10 23.77
N ILE A 542 -0.48 -12.64 22.60
CA ILE A 542 0.44 -12.83 21.45
C ILE A 542 0.98 -11.47 20.99
N TRP A 543 0.12 -10.44 20.86
CA TRP A 543 0.57 -9.08 20.52
C TRP A 543 1.53 -8.51 21.56
N ALA A 544 1.23 -8.69 22.85
CA ALA A 544 2.07 -8.22 23.95
C ALA A 544 3.44 -8.92 24.01
N GLU A 545 3.50 -10.23 23.75
CA GLU A 545 4.73 -11.03 23.78
C GLU A 545 5.79 -10.52 22.79
N PHE A 546 5.37 -10.05 21.62
CA PHE A 546 6.25 -9.43 20.64
C PHE A 546 6.42 -7.93 20.89
N GLY A 547 5.37 -7.23 21.34
CA GLY A 547 5.40 -5.80 21.63
C GLY A 547 6.43 -5.42 22.68
N ALA A 548 6.46 -6.15 23.80
CA ALA A 548 7.41 -5.94 24.89
C ALA A 548 8.90 -6.11 24.48
N LYS A 549 9.18 -6.81 23.37
CA LYS A 549 10.55 -6.97 22.85
C LYS A 549 11.02 -5.75 22.05
N TRP A 550 10.09 -4.97 21.46
CA TRP A 550 10.40 -3.90 20.51
C TRP A 550 9.94 -2.49 20.94
N HIS A 551 9.05 -2.38 21.92
CA HIS A 551 8.48 -1.10 22.39
C HIS A 551 8.87 -0.82 23.85
N LEU A 552 9.29 0.43 24.12
CA LEU A 552 9.70 0.87 25.46
C LEU A 552 8.54 0.89 26.49
N ASP A 553 7.29 0.94 26.00
CA ASP A 553 6.13 1.37 26.79
C ASP A 553 5.24 0.25 27.33
N PHE A 554 5.41 -1.00 26.88
CA PHE A 554 4.52 -2.11 27.29
C PHE A 554 4.52 -2.37 28.80
N ASP A 555 5.67 -2.23 29.47
CA ASP A 555 5.80 -2.41 30.92
C ASP A 555 4.99 -1.38 31.73
N ARG A 556 4.83 -0.17 31.18
CA ARG A 556 4.14 0.97 31.83
C ARG A 556 2.68 1.10 31.41
N PHE A 557 2.37 0.66 30.21
CA PHE A 557 1.05 0.76 29.58
C PHE A 557 0.61 -0.63 29.07
N PRO A 558 0.25 -1.57 29.97
CA PRO A 558 -0.09 -2.94 29.57
C PRO A 558 -1.33 -3.02 28.65
N ASP A 559 -2.19 -2.01 28.67
CA ASP A 559 -3.33 -1.88 27.74
C ASP A 559 -2.89 -1.65 26.28
N LEU A 560 -1.60 -1.41 26.01
CA LEU A 560 -1.04 -1.51 24.65
C LEU A 560 -1.29 -2.89 24.01
N LYS A 561 -1.55 -3.95 24.80
CA LYS A 561 -1.94 -5.27 24.27
C LYS A 561 -3.23 -5.27 23.44
N TYR A 562 -4.07 -4.25 23.56
CA TYR A 562 -5.30 -4.09 22.75
C TYR A 562 -5.05 -3.37 21.41
N THR A 563 -3.87 -2.77 21.20
CA THR A 563 -3.60 -1.90 20.04
C THR A 563 -3.47 -2.62 18.70
N TRP A 564 -3.35 -3.96 18.67
CA TRP A 564 -3.44 -4.70 17.41
C TRP A 564 -4.80 -4.47 16.72
N ALA A 565 -5.86 -4.21 17.48
CA ALA A 565 -7.19 -3.91 16.95
C ALA A 565 -7.29 -2.55 16.22
N ASP A 566 -6.27 -1.70 16.31
CA ASP A 566 -6.13 -0.46 15.51
C ASP A 566 -5.62 -0.74 14.08
N THR A 567 -5.12 -1.96 13.84
CA THR A 567 -4.47 -2.35 12.60
C THR A 567 -5.48 -3.00 11.65
N HIS A 568 -6.22 -2.15 10.93
CA HIS A 568 -7.22 -2.55 9.93
C HIS A 568 -6.75 -3.63 8.94
N HIS A 569 -5.46 -3.67 8.61
CA HIS A 569 -4.83 -4.68 7.76
C HIS A 569 -5.08 -6.12 8.23
N PHE A 570 -5.21 -6.38 9.54
CA PHE A 570 -5.55 -7.71 10.04
C PHE A 570 -6.97 -8.16 9.63
N PHE A 571 -7.84 -7.24 9.21
CA PHE A 571 -9.23 -7.50 8.83
C PHE A 571 -9.49 -7.37 7.32
N ASP A 572 -8.85 -6.43 6.62
CA ASP A 572 -9.08 -6.18 5.18
C ASP A 572 -8.04 -6.81 4.24
N SER A 573 -6.82 -7.02 4.73
CA SER A 573 -5.66 -7.53 3.98
C SER A 573 -4.83 -8.49 4.83
N SER A 574 -5.52 -9.40 5.54
CA SER A 574 -4.89 -10.31 6.50
C SER A 574 -3.76 -11.13 5.89
N ARG A 575 -2.72 -11.39 6.69
CA ARG A 575 -1.50 -12.15 6.38
C ARG A 575 -0.53 -11.41 5.43
N TYR A 576 -0.86 -10.18 5.03
CA TYR A 576 -0.06 -9.35 4.14
C TYR A 576 1.18 -8.72 4.82
N TYR A 577 1.35 -8.78 6.15
CA TYR A 577 2.55 -8.16 6.73
C TYR A 577 3.86 -8.88 6.36
N SER A 578 3.81 -10.17 6.08
CA SER A 578 4.92 -10.93 5.48
C SER A 578 5.45 -10.28 4.20
N ASN A 579 4.55 -9.77 3.34
CA ASN A 579 4.89 -9.01 2.15
C ASN A 579 5.64 -7.71 2.49
N TYR A 580 5.15 -6.94 3.46
CA TYR A 580 5.83 -5.70 3.88
C TYR A 580 7.17 -5.95 4.55
N LEU A 581 7.32 -7.04 5.32
CA LEU A 581 8.59 -7.45 5.91
C LEU A 581 9.64 -7.73 4.84
N PHE A 582 9.29 -8.56 3.85
CA PHE A 582 10.22 -8.90 2.76
C PHE A 582 10.48 -7.73 1.82
N ALA A 583 9.54 -6.79 1.68
CA ALA A 583 9.75 -5.54 0.96
C ALA A 583 10.79 -4.65 1.68
N TRP A 584 10.74 -4.58 3.00
CA TRP A 584 11.75 -3.86 3.78
C TRP A 584 13.12 -4.55 3.76
N VAL A 585 13.17 -5.88 3.86
CA VAL A 585 14.41 -6.67 3.76
C VAL A 585 15.05 -6.54 2.38
N PHE A 586 14.26 -6.62 1.30
CA PHE A 586 14.69 -6.26 -0.05
C PHE A 586 15.27 -4.83 -0.09
N ALA A 587 14.52 -3.86 0.45
CA ALA A 587 14.87 -2.46 0.34
C ALA A 587 16.17 -2.13 1.07
N LEU A 588 16.40 -2.72 2.25
CA LEU A 588 17.66 -2.57 2.98
C LEU A 588 18.82 -3.29 2.29
N ALA A 589 18.63 -4.49 1.74
CA ALA A 589 19.70 -5.22 1.04
C ALA A 589 20.16 -4.45 -0.21
N VAL A 590 19.23 -3.81 -0.92
CA VAL A 590 19.54 -2.95 -2.06
C VAL A 590 20.13 -1.60 -1.61
N TYR A 591 19.58 -0.97 -0.58
CA TYR A 591 20.06 0.32 -0.08
C TYR A 591 21.46 0.23 0.53
N GLU A 592 21.78 -0.82 1.32
CA GLU A 592 23.14 -1.10 1.81
C GLU A 592 24.14 -1.17 0.65
N LYS A 593 23.84 -2.00 -0.37
CA LYS A 593 24.68 -2.10 -1.55
C LYS A 593 24.78 -0.82 -2.37
N ILE A 594 23.77 0.07 -2.35
CA ILE A 594 23.84 1.39 -2.99
C ILE A 594 24.75 2.35 -2.21
N GLN A 595 24.73 2.30 -0.88
CA GLN A 595 25.64 3.09 -0.04
C GLN A 595 27.11 2.62 -0.23
N SER A 596 27.32 1.32 -0.42
CA SER A 596 28.64 0.71 -0.68
C SER A 596 29.11 0.87 -2.15
N ASP A 597 28.23 0.71 -3.14
CA ASP A 597 28.48 0.94 -4.57
C ASP A 597 27.24 1.58 -5.24
N PRO A 598 27.25 2.89 -5.51
CA PRO A 598 26.15 3.60 -6.17
C PRO A 598 25.78 3.04 -7.56
N LYS A 599 26.66 2.27 -8.23
CA LYS A 599 26.34 1.61 -9.51
C LYS A 599 25.27 0.53 -9.34
N THR A 600 25.08 -0.01 -8.13
CA THR A 600 24.04 -1.01 -7.81
C THR A 600 22.63 -0.55 -8.21
N ALA A 601 22.32 0.74 -8.11
CA ALA A 601 21.01 1.26 -8.50
C ALA A 601 20.67 1.03 -9.98
N LYS A 602 21.68 1.03 -10.88
CA LYS A 602 21.46 0.71 -12.30
C LYS A 602 21.13 -0.77 -12.51
N LYS A 603 21.64 -1.66 -11.63
CA LYS A 603 21.25 -3.07 -11.62
C LYS A 603 19.80 -3.25 -11.17
N LEU A 604 19.32 -2.44 -10.22
CA LEU A 604 17.90 -2.41 -9.82
C LEU A 604 16.99 -2.08 -11.00
N VAL A 605 17.35 -1.10 -11.84
CA VAL A 605 16.61 -0.79 -13.07
C VAL A 605 16.66 -1.95 -14.08
N GLY A 606 17.79 -2.65 -14.18
CA GLY A 606 17.89 -3.86 -15.00
C GLY A 606 16.96 -4.98 -14.51
N LEU A 607 16.82 -5.13 -13.19
CA LEU A 607 15.92 -6.06 -12.54
C LEU A 607 14.44 -5.68 -12.77
N MET A 608 14.07 -4.41 -12.59
CA MET A 608 12.72 -3.89 -12.87
C MET A 608 12.28 -4.15 -14.33
N LYS A 609 13.22 -4.12 -15.28
CA LYS A 609 12.96 -4.42 -16.70
C LYS A 609 12.78 -5.91 -16.99
N ALA A 610 13.33 -6.80 -16.17
CA ALA A 610 13.21 -8.25 -16.34
C ALA A 610 11.82 -8.78 -15.93
N GLY A 611 11.10 -8.02 -15.10
CA GLY A 611 9.80 -8.41 -14.55
C GLY A 611 9.87 -9.72 -13.76
N PHE A 612 8.71 -10.35 -13.59
CA PHE A 612 8.53 -11.59 -12.82
C PHE A 612 8.74 -12.84 -13.68
N SER A 613 9.82 -12.84 -14.47
CA SER A 613 10.13 -13.89 -15.45
C SER A 613 10.84 -15.12 -14.87
N ASN A 614 11.13 -15.12 -13.56
CA ASN A 614 11.70 -16.23 -12.80
C ASN A 614 11.34 -16.07 -11.32
N GLU A 615 11.74 -17.02 -10.47
CA GLU A 615 11.56 -16.92 -9.01
C GLU A 615 12.25 -15.66 -8.45
N PRO A 616 11.65 -14.95 -7.48
CA PRO A 616 12.21 -13.74 -6.89
C PRO A 616 13.65 -13.91 -6.36
N SER A 617 13.97 -15.05 -5.75
CA SER A 617 15.31 -15.43 -5.29
C SER A 617 16.32 -15.46 -6.44
N THR A 618 15.97 -16.15 -7.54
CA THR A 618 16.79 -16.24 -8.75
C THR A 618 16.96 -14.88 -9.42
N LEU A 619 15.91 -14.06 -9.49
CA LEU A 619 15.98 -12.70 -10.05
C LEU A 619 16.91 -11.80 -9.22
N LEU A 620 16.82 -11.85 -7.89
CA LEU A 620 17.71 -11.10 -6.99
C LEU A 620 19.17 -11.55 -7.10
N GLN A 621 19.41 -12.86 -7.15
CA GLN A 621 20.76 -13.38 -7.23
C GLN A 621 21.41 -13.07 -8.57
N THR A 622 20.68 -13.21 -9.68
CA THR A 622 21.21 -12.97 -11.04
C THR A 622 21.41 -11.49 -11.35
N HIS A 623 20.49 -10.59 -10.95
CA HIS A 623 20.60 -9.16 -11.24
C HIS A 623 21.38 -8.37 -10.19
N MET A 624 21.24 -8.70 -8.91
CA MET A 624 21.76 -7.91 -7.78
C MET A 624 22.84 -8.64 -6.97
N GLY A 625 23.00 -9.95 -7.14
CA GLY A 625 23.82 -10.79 -6.26
C GLY A 625 23.35 -10.73 -4.81
N ILE A 626 22.02 -10.67 -4.61
CA ILE A 626 21.38 -10.60 -3.29
C ILE A 626 20.66 -11.93 -3.04
N ASP A 627 20.91 -12.50 -1.87
CA ASP A 627 20.07 -13.50 -1.24
C ASP A 627 19.47 -12.87 0.02
N LEU A 628 18.14 -12.91 0.16
CA LEU A 628 17.44 -12.35 1.34
C LEU A 628 17.45 -13.31 2.53
N SER A 629 17.87 -14.56 2.33
CA SER A 629 18.04 -15.58 3.38
C SER A 629 19.46 -15.64 3.96
N ASP A 630 20.46 -15.04 3.30
CA ASP A 630 21.86 -14.98 3.78
C ASP A 630 21.94 -14.24 5.13
N PRO A 631 22.31 -14.93 6.24
CA PRO A 631 22.47 -14.27 7.54
C PRO A 631 23.48 -13.14 7.52
N LYS A 632 24.52 -13.21 6.67
CA LYS A 632 25.51 -12.14 6.52
C LYS A 632 24.92 -10.92 5.83
N ALA A 633 23.90 -11.09 4.98
CA ALA A 633 23.15 -9.97 4.42
C ALA A 633 22.31 -9.30 5.50
N LEU A 634 21.64 -10.07 6.37
CA LEU A 634 20.94 -9.55 7.55
C LEU A 634 21.88 -8.74 8.46
N GLU A 635 23.05 -9.29 8.79
CA GLU A 635 24.10 -8.60 9.59
C GLU A 635 24.51 -7.24 8.98
N ARG A 636 24.81 -7.21 7.66
CA ARG A 636 25.18 -5.95 6.97
C ARG A 636 24.07 -4.91 7.00
N MET A 637 22.82 -5.33 6.83
CA MET A 637 21.66 -4.43 6.89
C MET A 637 21.50 -3.84 8.30
N PHE A 638 21.53 -4.66 9.36
CA PHE A 638 21.39 -4.17 10.73
C PHE A 638 22.56 -3.27 11.15
N ALA A 639 23.80 -3.56 10.73
CA ALA A 639 24.94 -2.69 10.96
C ALA A 639 24.80 -1.30 10.27
N MET A 640 24.11 -1.25 9.12
CA MET A 640 23.79 0.01 8.43
C MET A 640 22.66 0.79 9.15
N VAL A 641 21.64 0.10 9.65
CA VAL A 641 20.60 0.70 10.52
C VAL A 641 21.22 1.24 11.80
N GLU A 642 22.11 0.50 12.46
CA GLU A 642 22.82 0.93 13.67
C GLU A 642 23.61 2.23 13.45
N LYS A 643 24.31 2.36 12.31
CA LYS A 643 25.02 3.61 11.97
C LYS A 643 24.06 4.81 11.92
N LYS A 644 22.89 4.66 11.29
CA LYS A 644 21.87 5.74 11.20
C LYS A 644 21.20 6.03 12.55
N VAL A 645 20.99 5.02 13.40
CA VAL A 645 20.52 5.21 14.79
C VAL A 645 21.56 5.95 15.62
N THR A 646 22.84 5.55 15.53
CA THR A 646 23.96 6.18 16.26
C THR A 646 24.18 7.63 15.81
N GLU A 647 24.06 7.92 14.50
CA GLU A 647 24.14 9.30 14.01
C GLU A 647 22.95 10.15 14.50
N PHE A 648 21.75 9.57 14.60
CA PHE A 648 20.58 10.25 15.14
C PHE A 648 20.72 10.52 16.65
N GLU A 649 21.15 9.53 17.43
CA GLU A 649 21.47 9.69 18.87
C GLU A 649 22.46 10.85 19.09
N ARG A 650 23.52 10.96 18.28
CA ARG A 650 24.48 12.06 18.34
C ARG A 650 23.86 13.41 17.97
N LEU A 651 23.20 13.52 16.81
CA LEU A 651 22.61 14.79 16.34
C LEU A 651 21.45 15.29 17.22
N VAL A 652 20.82 14.41 18.00
CA VAL A 652 19.81 14.80 19.01
C VAL A 652 20.46 15.38 20.27
N LEU A 653 21.71 15.04 20.58
CA LEU A 653 22.42 15.57 21.76
C LEU A 653 23.10 16.92 21.49
N GLU A 654 23.52 17.15 20.24
CA GLU A 654 23.93 18.46 19.70
C GLU A 654 22.78 19.50 19.69
#